data_AF-A0A0D3VDD6-F1
#
_entry.id   AF-A0A0D3VDD6-F1
#
_cell.length_a   1.000
_cell.length_b   1.000
_cell.length_c   1.000
_cell.angle_alpha   90.00
_cell.angle_beta   90.00
_cell.angle_gamma   90.00
#
_symmetry.space_group_name_H-M   'P 1'
#
loop_
_entity.id
_entity.type
_entity.pdbx_description
1 polymer ?
#
loop_
_entity_poly.entity_id
_entity_poly.type
_entity_poly.pdbx_seq_one_letter_code
_entity_poly.pdbx_strand_id
1 'polypeptide(L)'
;MNILNSIGEYIKNNDIQNAYTLIIDNESDYSNNSEYWNLKGILCLKLEEYNTATTCFEKALDIDRLNGDVLYNYAYALEHIGCISDAALYYGLAYRYVDNLKLKEELINLCTHNKELKNIFDVAANSKQKTFVILSSCGWGDIYQRMHHISRSLVKYGHEVIYIEPGVMANIIEGEERLNISELTKYSWDNLRVVDGVNILQPLIVNKKDNSVIINYNNLVQNVLDVNSLDKETVIITYLPYQVNVIKSVQGNFFHIYDCVDDHTDLEYAFWGHKKDVLWEQELMETADVITTTSLSLYLQRSANEKRNNVFLSRNAVNEIDFVLKNNEMPNDIKDIPEPRIVYVGALYERFDTELFYSVVKNNPDKSFVVIGFGSTELLAESLPNLYFLGAKGHGELKEYLVHMQVGVVPFKDYSDIVINCDSIKQYEYIACNLPVVTTFMPDSAIGKPYVFLANKADQFTTAINNALEIKVDRDVINNFIAENSWNARAALLYNLSEGIISEREMEIEFCAVGEQLHRISLNYDSPIFDIMYGVYLNIQDTKQFELIAKQAYERQQIKYIERQYLRVLIFNGNFEVFNQVISESIFVAEEIKQELNYRNQDKQLDYISPLAYLCFNDVDSYVKAIPRLYDKSVRVLYQLYAEFIYDEKVIRGRDFYDISNEVDQKSPIYLFLKKAEKLTYIVDLDNDLSDEYLQLISSSNLNVNGYCTHHKIIKEGLEVISLRDLIELKNSNEMIKIIVPFNNEYVKQVRELARSGITECNVLVDINSNMELVYIDKELMSKIMKKEYLTTISFNKFNAADSNIGALLKYMPNEYKDKYKINIIYGRDVWSLEQTVRIPLISSYTVSGFATFLYNPKFTYNIDVGHAGISIKACGIMDKKDKRSGGDQQVFENVDIVCTASHMHNVVFSSFYAIPENKYEITGLPRNDMLTLSKSRENLTALLGVDISDKKIIFNMPTFHVFDEINRVEGSHKLNDNFKILDFNYEQFDAFLEDNNMICISKPHHGEETSISHKNEKRLYNNLFFINNDNLEKNDLDLYEILGAGDILITDYSTIYNDFLFMNKPTIFVNTDIEEYRKERGLILEPYDFWMAGPKVQLQKDLQDELIKCCVNVDYYREERERLLPVFFESSDANSVNRTWKVIDNAISKKNNEFEGLN
;
A
#
# COMPACT_ATOMS: atom_id res chain seq x y z
N MET A 1 36.12 36.92 27.66
CA MET A 1 34.65 36.96 27.59
C MET A 1 34.22 35.62 27.01
N ASN A 2 33.21 34.94 27.54
CA ASN A 2 32.70 33.70 26.96
C ASN A 2 32.28 34.00 25.50
N ILE A 3 32.73 33.21 24.52
CA ILE A 3 32.48 33.46 23.09
C ILE A 3 30.98 33.58 22.81
N LEU A 4 30.16 32.73 23.45
CA LEU A 4 28.70 32.79 23.37
C LEU A 4 28.12 34.12 23.90
N ASN A 5 28.67 34.65 24.99
CA ASN A 5 28.25 35.96 25.52
C ASN A 5 28.59 37.08 24.53
N SER A 6 29.76 37.01 23.88
CA SER A 6 30.15 37.99 22.87
C SER A 6 29.23 37.92 21.64
N ILE A 7 28.88 36.71 21.16
CA ILE A 7 27.89 36.54 20.09
C ILE A 7 26.55 37.18 20.49
N GLY A 8 26.04 36.86 21.69
CA GLY A 8 24.79 37.44 22.20
C GLY A 8 24.82 38.97 22.32
N GLU A 9 25.94 39.56 22.77
CA GLU A 9 26.12 41.01 22.83
C GLU A 9 26.14 41.65 21.43
N TYR A 10 26.82 41.04 20.45
CA TYR A 10 26.82 41.53 19.07
C TYR A 10 25.43 41.49 18.45
N ILE A 11 24.70 40.38 18.62
CA ILE A 11 23.30 40.25 18.18
C ILE A 11 22.43 41.35 18.82
N LYS A 12 22.55 41.55 20.14
CA LYS A 12 21.79 42.57 20.88
C LYS A 12 22.09 43.99 20.42
N ASN A 13 23.35 44.28 20.07
CA ASN A 13 23.79 45.58 19.56
C ASN A 13 23.58 45.73 18.04
N ASN A 14 22.97 44.74 17.38
CA ASN A 14 22.72 44.70 15.94
C ASN A 14 24.00 44.70 15.07
N ASP A 15 25.10 44.18 15.61
CA ASP A 15 26.38 43.99 14.92
C ASP A 15 26.43 42.59 14.28
N ILE A 16 25.68 42.44 13.19
CA ILE A 16 25.44 41.16 12.50
C ILE A 16 26.73 40.54 11.97
N GLN A 17 27.63 41.36 11.44
CA GLN A 17 28.86 40.88 10.82
C GLN A 17 29.77 40.20 11.84
N ASN A 18 29.99 40.83 13.00
CA ASN A 18 30.84 40.25 14.04
C ASN A 18 30.19 39.02 14.69
N ALA A 19 28.86 39.01 14.86
CA ALA A 19 28.14 37.83 15.33
C ALA A 19 28.28 36.66 14.34
N TYR A 20 28.10 36.91 13.03
CA TYR A 20 28.22 35.91 11.98
C TYR A 20 29.63 35.31 11.91
N THR A 21 30.67 36.16 11.91
CA THR A 21 32.07 35.71 11.91
C THR A 21 32.37 34.85 13.13
N LEU A 22 31.96 35.26 14.33
CA LEU A 22 32.18 34.45 15.53
C LEU A 22 31.42 33.13 15.52
N ILE A 23 30.22 33.08 14.94
CA ILE A 23 29.48 31.82 14.78
C ILE A 23 30.27 30.87 13.86
N ILE A 24 30.63 31.31 12.66
CA ILE A 24 31.34 30.45 11.69
C ILE A 24 32.69 29.97 12.22
N ASP A 25 33.48 30.88 12.80
CA ASP A 25 34.83 30.57 13.26
C ASP A 25 34.85 29.55 14.41
N ASN A 26 33.71 29.33 15.08
CA ASN A 26 33.62 28.49 16.27
C ASN A 26 32.61 27.32 16.12
N GLU A 27 32.06 27.07 14.92
CA GLU A 27 31.02 26.06 14.72
C GLU A 27 31.47 24.64 15.09
N SER A 28 32.72 24.28 14.80
CA SER A 28 33.30 22.99 15.17
C SER A 28 33.36 22.77 16.68
N ASP A 29 33.57 23.84 17.44
CA ASP A 29 33.85 23.78 18.87
C ASP A 29 32.55 23.76 19.70
N TYR A 30 31.45 24.23 19.12
CA TYR A 30 30.15 24.37 19.78
C TYR A 30 29.02 23.55 19.13
N SER A 31 29.34 22.58 18.26
CA SER A 31 28.35 21.78 17.55
C SER A 31 27.38 21.01 18.46
N ASN A 32 27.78 20.69 19.69
CA ASN A 32 26.97 20.00 20.71
C ASN A 32 26.47 20.95 21.82
N ASN A 33 26.40 22.27 21.56
CA ASN A 33 25.94 23.26 22.52
C ASN A 33 24.60 23.88 22.09
N SER A 34 23.55 23.71 22.91
CA SER A 34 22.20 24.23 22.60
C SER A 34 22.16 25.76 22.47
N GLU A 35 22.84 26.48 23.38
CA GLU A 35 22.86 27.95 23.37
C GLU A 35 23.57 28.53 22.14
N TYR A 36 24.60 27.86 21.63
CA TYR A 36 25.23 28.24 20.36
C TYR A 36 24.24 28.18 19.19
N TRP A 37 23.52 27.06 19.06
CA TRP A 37 22.51 26.90 18.01
C TRP A 37 21.33 27.85 18.17
N ASN A 38 20.93 28.16 19.41
CA ASN A 38 19.93 29.18 19.72
C ASN A 38 20.38 30.57 19.20
N LEU A 39 21.60 31.00 19.54
CA LEU A 39 22.14 32.29 19.08
C LEU A 39 22.29 32.34 17.56
N LYS A 40 22.70 31.25 16.91
CA LYS A 40 22.74 31.13 15.45
C LYS A 40 21.35 31.25 14.83
N GLY A 41 20.34 30.61 15.41
CA GLY A 41 18.95 30.75 15.00
C GLY A 41 18.42 32.18 15.16
N ILE A 42 18.70 32.85 16.28
CA ILE A 42 18.32 34.26 16.51
C ILE A 42 18.98 35.19 15.48
N LEU A 43 20.23 34.91 15.10
CA LEU A 43 20.90 35.65 14.02
C LEU A 43 20.17 35.46 12.68
N CYS A 44 19.78 34.23 12.34
CA CYS A 44 18.96 33.95 11.15
C CYS A 44 17.60 34.66 11.20
N LEU A 45 16.94 34.72 12.37
CA LEU A 45 15.70 35.49 12.54
C LEU A 45 15.91 36.98 12.23
N LYS A 46 17.03 37.58 12.69
CA LYS A 46 17.38 38.98 12.35
C LYS A 46 17.65 39.21 10.87
N LEU A 47 18.05 38.17 10.16
CA LEU A 47 18.28 38.17 8.71
C LEU A 47 17.01 37.79 7.92
N GLU A 48 15.89 37.55 8.60
CA GLU A 48 14.64 37.07 8.00
C GLU A 48 14.77 35.70 7.28
N GLU A 49 15.79 34.92 7.65
CA GLU A 49 16.05 33.56 7.15
C GLU A 49 15.32 32.51 8.01
N TYR A 50 13.98 32.57 8.05
CA TYR A 50 13.18 31.78 8.99
C TYR A 50 13.36 30.25 8.84
N ASN A 51 13.49 29.73 7.62
CA ASN A 51 13.74 28.29 7.39
C ASN A 51 15.11 27.82 7.91
N THR A 52 16.13 28.68 7.81
CA THR A 52 17.45 28.38 8.39
C THR A 52 17.38 28.47 9.91
N ALA A 53 16.62 29.42 10.44
CA ALA A 53 16.40 29.58 11.87
C ALA A 53 15.73 28.35 12.49
N THR A 54 14.67 27.80 11.88
CA THR A 54 14.01 26.57 12.37
C THR A 54 14.97 25.40 12.47
N THR A 55 15.81 25.19 11.45
CA THR A 55 16.84 24.13 11.45
C THR A 55 17.84 24.32 12.60
N CYS A 56 18.20 25.56 12.93
CA CYS A 56 19.10 25.85 14.05
C CYS A 56 18.41 25.55 15.39
N PHE A 57 17.15 25.94 15.55
CA PHE A 57 16.41 25.68 16.78
C PHE A 57 16.10 24.20 16.99
N GLU A 58 15.82 23.43 15.94
CA GLU A 58 15.69 21.98 16.02
C GLU A 58 16.96 21.33 16.58
N LYS A 59 18.13 21.72 16.08
CA LYS A 59 19.42 21.26 16.65
C LYS A 59 19.61 21.67 18.11
N ALA A 60 19.17 22.87 18.48
CA ALA A 60 19.22 23.33 19.86
C ALA A 60 18.30 22.48 20.77
N LEU A 61 17.10 22.13 20.30
CA LEU A 61 16.12 21.30 21.01
C LEU A 61 16.54 19.82 21.06
N ASP A 62 17.24 19.30 20.06
CA ASP A 62 17.81 17.94 20.10
C ASP A 62 18.80 17.78 21.25
N ILE A 63 19.52 18.86 21.60
CA ILE A 63 20.47 18.90 22.71
C ILE A 63 19.77 19.19 24.04
N ASP A 64 18.84 20.15 24.07
CA ASP A 64 18.09 20.56 25.26
C ASP A 64 16.61 20.78 24.92
N ARG A 65 15.83 19.70 25.01
CA ARG A 65 14.41 19.66 24.60
C ARG A 65 13.48 20.56 25.42
N LEU A 66 13.89 20.93 26.63
CA LEU A 66 13.05 21.66 27.58
C LEU A 66 13.45 23.14 27.69
N ASN A 67 14.28 23.64 26.77
CA ASN A 67 14.72 25.02 26.79
C ASN A 67 13.60 25.98 26.34
N GLY A 68 12.98 26.67 27.30
CA GLY A 68 11.85 27.58 27.04
C GLY A 68 12.16 28.73 26.07
N ASP A 69 13.38 29.27 26.09
CA ASP A 69 13.78 30.36 25.20
C ASP A 69 13.94 29.88 23.75
N VAL A 70 14.53 28.69 23.56
CA VAL A 70 14.65 28.05 22.23
C VAL A 70 13.27 27.71 21.68
N LEU A 71 12.37 27.14 22.50
CA LEU A 71 11.00 26.81 22.10
C LEU A 71 10.23 28.06 21.64
N TYR A 72 10.39 29.18 22.34
CA TYR A 72 9.80 30.47 21.94
C TYR A 72 10.34 30.94 20.59
N ASN A 73 11.67 30.93 20.41
CA ASN A 73 12.28 31.38 19.15
C ASN A 73 11.91 30.46 17.98
N TYR A 74 11.78 29.15 18.22
CA TYR A 74 11.31 28.18 17.25
C TYR A 74 9.86 28.44 16.84
N ALA A 75 8.96 28.64 17.82
CA ALA A 75 7.57 29.00 17.57
C ALA A 75 7.46 30.29 16.75
N TYR A 76 8.26 31.31 17.09
CA TYR A 76 8.32 32.56 16.34
C TYR A 76 8.75 32.36 14.88
N ALA A 77 9.76 31.51 14.65
CA ALA A 77 10.20 31.17 13.29
C ALA A 77 9.10 30.46 12.48
N LEU A 78 8.42 29.49 13.10
CA LEU A 78 7.34 28.72 12.49
C LEU A 78 6.15 29.60 12.12
N GLU A 79 5.78 30.55 12.98
CA GLU A 79 4.71 31.52 12.71
C GLU A 79 4.99 32.32 11.44
N HIS A 80 6.24 32.78 11.26
CA HIS A 80 6.65 33.55 10.08
C HIS A 80 6.75 32.72 8.80
N ILE A 81 6.94 31.40 8.92
CA ILE A 81 6.88 30.45 7.80
C ILE A 81 5.42 30.15 7.40
N GLY A 82 4.46 30.42 8.28
CA GLY A 82 3.03 30.12 8.09
C GLY A 82 2.57 28.83 8.77
N CYS A 83 3.39 28.22 9.62
CA CYS A 83 3.05 27.01 10.38
C CYS A 83 2.40 27.38 11.72
N ILE A 84 1.21 27.98 11.66
CA ILE A 84 0.55 28.63 12.80
C ILE A 84 0.10 27.66 13.91
N SER A 85 -0.32 26.45 13.57
CA SER A 85 -0.72 25.44 14.57
C SER A 85 0.50 24.91 15.34
N ASP A 86 1.61 24.65 14.64
CA ASP A 86 2.88 24.27 15.26
C ASP A 86 3.42 25.43 16.12
N ALA A 87 3.35 26.68 15.63
CA ALA A 87 3.73 27.84 16.42
C ALA A 87 2.92 27.95 17.72
N ALA A 88 1.59 27.80 17.67
CA ALA A 88 0.74 27.81 18.86
C ALA A 88 1.13 26.71 19.87
N LEU A 89 1.44 25.51 19.37
CA LEU A 89 1.90 24.39 20.18
C LEU A 89 3.23 24.72 20.88
N TYR A 90 4.23 25.16 20.11
CA TYR A 90 5.55 25.46 20.67
C TYR A 90 5.55 26.71 21.56
N TYR A 91 4.69 27.70 21.32
CA TYR A 91 4.45 28.78 22.28
C TYR A 91 3.87 28.27 23.60
N GLY A 92 2.96 27.29 23.56
CA GLY A 92 2.45 26.63 24.77
C GLY A 92 3.55 25.88 25.53
N LEU A 93 4.41 25.14 24.82
CA LEU A 93 5.58 24.49 25.43
C LEU A 93 6.59 25.51 25.99
N ALA A 94 6.83 26.62 25.29
CA ALA A 94 7.67 27.71 25.78
C ALA A 94 7.09 28.29 27.08
N TYR A 95 5.78 28.51 27.15
CA TYR A 95 5.10 28.97 28.37
C TYR A 95 5.30 28.00 29.54
N ARG A 96 5.27 26.69 29.25
CA ARG A 96 5.49 25.64 30.25
C ARG A 96 6.90 25.71 30.84
N TYR A 97 7.93 25.88 30.01
CA TYR A 97 9.32 25.70 30.43
C TYR A 97 10.14 26.99 30.63
N VAL A 98 9.67 28.16 30.19
CA VAL A 98 10.40 29.42 30.44
C VAL A 98 10.33 29.81 31.92
N ASP A 99 11.41 30.34 32.48
CA ASP A 99 11.43 30.90 33.85
C ASP A 99 11.04 32.40 33.88
N ASN A 100 11.09 33.09 32.73
CA ASN A 100 10.86 34.52 32.64
C ASN A 100 9.36 34.86 32.76
N LEU A 101 8.96 35.39 33.92
CA LEU A 101 7.56 35.77 34.21
C LEU A 101 6.99 36.78 33.20
N LYS A 102 7.79 37.72 32.72
CA LYS A 102 7.33 38.71 31.73
C LYS A 102 7.02 38.05 30.40
N LEU A 103 7.87 37.13 29.94
CA LEU A 103 7.61 36.37 28.71
C LEU A 103 6.37 35.49 28.85
N LYS A 104 6.13 34.89 30.03
CA LYS A 104 4.88 34.14 30.30
C LYS A 104 3.63 35.01 30.14
N GLU A 105 3.64 36.25 30.66
CA GLU A 105 2.51 37.18 30.49
C GLU A 105 2.29 37.58 29.02
N GLU A 106 3.37 37.75 28.25
CA GLU A 106 3.29 38.02 26.81
C GLU A 106 2.71 36.81 26.05
N LEU A 107 3.17 35.59 26.34
CA LEU A 107 2.74 34.33 25.72
C LEU A 107 1.25 34.02 25.92
N ILE A 108 0.67 34.30 27.10
CA ILE A 108 -0.76 34.01 27.38
C ILE A 108 -1.70 34.74 26.41
N ASN A 109 -1.27 35.92 25.94
CA ASN A 109 -2.04 36.76 25.02
C ASN A 109 -1.80 36.41 23.55
N LEU A 110 -0.87 35.50 23.25
CA LEU A 110 -0.69 34.95 21.91
C LEU A 110 -1.82 33.95 21.60
N CYS A 111 -2.13 33.78 20.31
CA CYS A 111 -3.14 32.85 19.81
C CYS A 111 -4.60 33.10 20.25
N THR A 112 -4.91 34.11 21.07
CA THR A 112 -6.29 34.38 21.57
C THR A 112 -7.28 34.86 20.50
N HIS A 113 -6.78 35.16 19.29
CA HIS A 113 -7.60 35.60 18.17
C HIS A 113 -8.32 34.45 17.45
N ASN A 114 -7.91 33.19 17.69
CA ASN A 114 -8.50 31.99 17.13
C ASN A 114 -8.68 30.95 18.25
N LYS A 115 -9.88 30.38 18.39
CA LYS A 115 -10.24 29.50 19.51
C LYS A 115 -9.42 28.21 19.49
N GLU A 116 -9.19 27.66 18.30
CA GLU A 116 -8.51 26.39 18.09
C GLU A 116 -7.00 26.53 18.31
N LEU A 117 -6.37 27.63 17.85
CA LEU A 117 -4.98 27.95 18.19
C LEU A 117 -4.81 28.15 19.70
N LYS A 118 -5.76 28.81 20.35
CA LYS A 118 -5.76 28.96 21.82
C LYS A 118 -5.86 27.60 22.52
N ASN A 119 -6.71 26.69 22.04
CA ASN A 119 -6.81 25.34 22.57
C ASN A 119 -5.50 24.54 22.41
N ILE A 120 -4.88 24.60 21.23
CA ILE A 120 -3.56 23.98 20.97
C ILE A 120 -2.53 24.51 21.98
N PHE A 121 -2.44 25.83 22.13
CA PHE A 121 -1.56 26.47 23.11
C PHE A 121 -1.86 25.99 24.53
N ASP A 122 -3.12 25.98 24.95
CA ASP A 122 -3.52 25.64 26.32
C ASP A 122 -3.23 24.17 26.65
N VAL A 123 -3.43 23.25 25.71
CA VAL A 123 -3.03 21.84 25.85
C VAL A 123 -1.51 21.74 25.97
N ALA A 124 -0.74 22.36 25.07
CA ALA A 124 0.72 22.35 25.13
C ALA A 124 1.30 23.05 26.37
N ALA A 125 0.59 24.02 26.95
CA ALA A 125 0.98 24.69 28.18
C ALA A 125 0.71 23.84 29.42
N ASN A 126 -0.42 23.13 29.48
CA ASN A 126 -0.96 22.56 30.72
C ASN A 126 -1.08 21.03 30.77
N SER A 127 -1.01 20.33 29.63
CA SER A 127 -1.08 18.87 29.56
C SER A 127 -0.06 18.15 30.46
N LYS A 128 -0.50 17.07 31.10
CA LYS A 128 0.40 16.10 31.73
C LYS A 128 0.90 15.13 30.66
N GLN A 129 2.12 14.62 30.85
CA GLN A 129 2.63 13.59 29.96
C GLN A 129 1.83 12.30 30.13
N LYS A 130 1.33 11.75 29.01
CA LYS A 130 0.62 10.48 28.89
C LYS A 130 1.37 9.56 27.93
N THR A 131 1.02 8.28 27.96
CA THR A 131 1.41 7.31 26.94
C THR A 131 0.22 7.02 26.03
N PHE A 132 0.35 7.30 24.75
CA PHE A 132 -0.65 6.97 23.73
C PHE A 132 -0.23 5.70 23.00
N VAL A 133 -1.06 4.67 23.05
CA VAL A 133 -0.87 3.41 22.32
C VAL A 133 -1.80 3.40 21.12
N ILE A 134 -1.23 3.49 19.93
CA ILE A 134 -1.98 3.56 18.66
C ILE A 134 -2.01 2.16 18.06
N LEU A 135 -3.16 1.49 18.11
CA LEU A 135 -3.37 0.22 17.42
C LEU A 135 -3.76 0.52 15.97
N SER A 136 -2.78 0.54 15.07
CA SER A 136 -2.97 1.07 13.74
C SER A 136 -3.69 0.12 12.78
N SER A 137 -4.36 0.70 11.78
CA SER A 137 -4.88 -0.04 10.62
C SER A 137 -3.84 -0.27 9.51
N CYS A 138 -2.69 0.39 9.55
CA CYS A 138 -1.64 0.28 8.54
C CYS A 138 -0.22 0.32 9.14
N GLY A 139 0.74 -0.28 8.43
CA GLY A 139 2.17 -0.20 8.80
C GLY A 139 2.73 1.20 8.60
N TRP A 140 3.87 1.48 9.23
CA TRP A 140 4.59 2.73 9.10
C TRP A 140 5.41 2.74 7.80
N GLY A 141 4.93 3.48 6.80
CA GLY A 141 5.56 3.62 5.48
C GLY A 141 5.63 5.07 5.00
N ASP A 142 5.95 5.29 3.72
CA ASP A 142 6.21 6.63 3.16
C ASP A 142 4.94 7.44 2.83
N ILE A 143 3.78 6.78 2.77
CA ILE A 143 2.48 7.44 2.56
C ILE A 143 1.80 7.62 3.91
N TYR A 144 1.94 8.81 4.49
CA TYR A 144 1.35 9.11 5.77
C TYR A 144 -0.18 9.17 5.68
N GLN A 145 -0.80 8.64 6.73
CA GLN A 145 -2.25 8.58 6.92
C GLN A 145 -2.59 9.22 8.27
N ARG A 146 -3.89 9.38 8.55
CA ARG A 146 -4.42 10.00 9.76
C ARG A 146 -3.71 9.60 11.06
N MET A 147 -3.58 8.31 11.33
CA MET A 147 -2.91 7.79 12.54
C MET A 147 -1.42 8.17 12.63
N HIS A 148 -0.72 8.29 11.50
CA HIS A 148 0.66 8.75 11.46
C HIS A 148 0.74 10.22 11.89
N HIS A 149 -0.12 11.06 11.32
CA HIS A 149 -0.16 12.48 11.65
C HIS A 149 -0.59 12.76 13.09
N ILE A 150 -1.59 12.03 13.59
CA ILE A 150 -2.01 12.09 15.00
C ILE A 150 -0.84 11.67 15.91
N SER A 151 -0.15 10.57 15.60
CA SER A 151 1.00 10.09 16.37
C SER A 151 2.10 11.14 16.46
N ARG A 152 2.50 11.72 15.32
CA ARG A 152 3.51 12.78 15.26
C ARG A 152 3.09 14.01 16.05
N SER A 153 1.82 14.42 15.94
CA SER A 153 1.30 15.58 16.66
C SER A 153 1.28 15.35 18.18
N LEU A 154 0.89 14.15 18.64
CA LEU A 154 0.93 13.78 20.06
C LEU A 154 2.37 13.80 20.61
N VAL A 155 3.36 13.35 19.83
CA VAL A 155 4.79 13.49 20.18
C VAL A 155 5.19 14.96 20.33
N LYS A 156 4.75 15.84 19.42
CA LYS A 156 5.02 17.28 19.53
C LYS A 156 4.51 17.87 20.84
N TYR A 157 3.33 17.45 21.34
CA TYR A 157 2.81 17.84 22.66
C TYR A 157 3.63 17.32 23.86
N GLY A 158 4.67 16.51 23.61
CA GLY A 158 5.54 15.92 24.64
C GLY A 158 5.03 14.59 25.18
N HIS A 159 4.04 13.96 24.54
CA HIS A 159 3.54 12.65 24.95
C HIS A 159 4.45 11.53 24.45
N GLU A 160 4.43 10.40 25.16
CA GLU A 160 5.02 9.18 24.67
C GLU A 160 4.02 8.49 23.74
N VAL A 161 4.45 8.12 22.54
CA VAL A 161 3.57 7.48 21.56
C VAL A 161 4.15 6.15 21.13
N ILE A 162 3.37 5.10 21.30
CA ILE A 162 3.68 3.73 20.90
C ILE A 162 2.73 3.33 19.79
N TYR A 163 3.24 3.22 18.57
CA TYR A 163 2.52 2.83 17.38
C TYR A 163 2.70 1.33 17.15
N ILE A 164 1.60 0.58 17.14
CA ILE A 164 1.61 -0.87 16.95
C ILE A 164 1.02 -1.17 15.57
N GLU A 165 1.87 -1.70 14.69
CA GLU A 165 1.53 -2.02 13.30
C GLU A 165 0.58 -3.24 13.22
N PRO A 166 -0.11 -3.46 12.08
CA PRO A 166 -0.77 -4.73 11.81
C PRO A 166 0.21 -5.90 11.86
N GLY A 167 -0.23 -7.08 12.29
CA GLY A 167 0.65 -8.24 12.43
C GLY A 167 1.19 -8.75 11.08
N VAL A 168 2.49 -9.05 11.02
CA VAL A 168 3.16 -9.57 9.82
C VAL A 168 3.59 -11.03 10.02
N MET A 169 3.53 -11.82 8.95
CA MET A 169 3.98 -13.21 8.99
C MET A 169 5.50 -13.28 9.03
N ALA A 170 6.06 -14.05 9.97
CA ALA A 170 7.49 -14.27 10.11
C ALA A 170 7.84 -15.75 9.91
N ASN A 171 8.89 -16.00 9.10
CA ASN A 171 9.42 -17.34 8.85
C ASN A 171 10.49 -17.70 9.89
N ILE A 172 10.37 -18.88 10.51
CA ILE A 172 11.38 -19.41 11.46
C ILE A 172 12.47 -20.16 10.69
N ILE A 173 13.74 -19.96 11.06
CA ILE A 173 14.88 -20.74 10.54
C ILE A 173 14.91 -22.13 11.21
N GLU A 174 15.20 -23.20 10.45
CA GLU A 174 15.32 -24.55 11.01
C GLU A 174 16.34 -24.63 12.16
N GLY A 175 15.87 -25.05 13.35
CA GLY A 175 16.68 -25.21 14.56
C GLY A 175 16.10 -24.55 15.82
N GLU A 176 15.13 -23.65 15.68
CA GLU A 176 14.47 -22.96 16.81
C GLU A 176 13.14 -23.60 17.23
N GLU A 177 13.17 -24.87 17.64
CA GLU A 177 11.96 -25.67 17.95
C GLU A 177 11.26 -25.29 19.27
N ARG A 178 11.62 -24.18 19.90
CA ARG A 178 11.10 -23.75 21.23
C ARG A 178 10.62 -22.30 21.31
N LEU A 179 10.37 -21.65 20.18
CA LEU A 179 9.83 -20.29 20.17
C LEU A 179 8.50 -20.22 20.92
N ASN A 180 8.44 -19.34 21.92
CA ASN A 180 7.23 -19.04 22.67
C ASN A 180 6.83 -17.57 22.51
N ILE A 181 5.60 -17.25 22.91
CA ILE A 181 5.03 -15.91 22.72
C ILE A 181 5.85 -14.82 23.43
N SER A 182 6.46 -15.12 24.58
CA SER A 182 7.31 -14.17 25.30
C SER A 182 8.59 -13.83 24.55
N GLU A 183 9.18 -14.80 23.85
CA GLU A 183 10.35 -14.56 23.00
C GLU A 183 10.00 -13.70 21.77
N LEU A 184 8.84 -13.94 21.15
CA LEU A 184 8.36 -13.10 20.05
C LEU A 184 8.06 -11.68 20.52
N THR A 185 7.39 -11.52 21.67
CA THR A 185 7.14 -10.20 22.27
C THR A 185 8.46 -9.48 22.56
N LYS A 186 9.45 -10.20 23.12
CA LYS A 186 10.78 -9.64 23.36
C LYS A 186 11.46 -9.26 22.04
N TYR A 187 11.38 -10.07 21.00
CA TYR A 187 11.97 -9.74 19.70
C TYR A 187 11.35 -8.46 19.12
N SER A 188 10.01 -8.34 19.10
CA SER A 188 9.34 -7.12 18.65
C SER A 188 9.77 -5.90 19.46
N TRP A 189 9.96 -6.07 20.77
CA TRP A 189 10.41 -5.01 21.67
C TRP A 189 11.87 -4.60 21.44
N ASP A 190 12.77 -5.57 21.31
CA ASP A 190 14.20 -5.35 21.08
C ASP A 190 14.48 -4.73 19.69
N ASN A 191 13.53 -4.89 18.75
CA ASN A 191 13.57 -4.31 17.40
C ASN A 191 12.63 -3.09 17.24
N LEU A 192 12.27 -2.43 18.34
CA LEU A 192 11.51 -1.18 18.31
C LEU A 192 12.22 -0.14 17.44
N ARG A 193 11.46 0.48 16.52
CA ARG A 193 11.95 1.55 15.65
C ARG A 193 11.48 2.89 16.19
N VAL A 194 12.30 3.93 16.08
CA VAL A 194 11.89 5.30 16.42
C VAL A 194 11.92 6.14 15.15
N VAL A 195 10.76 6.63 14.72
CA VAL A 195 10.62 7.51 13.56
C VAL A 195 9.83 8.74 13.98
N ASP A 196 10.36 9.93 13.72
CA ASP A 196 9.76 11.20 14.15
C ASP A 196 9.39 11.26 15.65
N GLY A 197 10.17 10.58 16.49
CA GLY A 197 9.94 10.46 17.93
C GLY A 197 8.81 9.50 18.32
N VAL A 198 8.16 8.83 17.37
CA VAL A 198 7.16 7.78 17.61
C VAL A 198 7.85 6.43 17.75
N ASN A 199 7.53 5.69 18.82
CA ASN A 199 8.02 4.34 19.06
C ASN A 199 7.16 3.33 18.29
N ILE A 200 7.73 2.64 17.30
CA ILE A 200 7.01 1.72 16.41
C ILE A 200 7.35 0.28 16.76
N LEU A 201 6.32 -0.52 16.98
CA LEU A 201 6.38 -1.93 17.32
C LEU A 201 5.65 -2.76 16.26
N GLN A 202 6.30 -3.83 15.80
CA GLN A 202 5.77 -4.75 14.79
C GLN A 202 5.35 -6.08 15.45
N PRO A 203 4.04 -6.39 15.53
CA PRO A 203 3.58 -7.70 15.92
C PRO A 203 3.94 -8.75 14.86
N LEU A 204 4.24 -9.96 15.33
CA LEU A 204 4.63 -11.11 14.51
C LEU A 204 3.59 -12.22 14.62
N ILE A 205 3.30 -12.81 13.46
CA ILE A 205 2.49 -14.00 13.29
C ILE A 205 3.45 -15.12 12.87
N VAL A 206 3.55 -16.15 13.69
CA VAL A 206 4.49 -17.25 13.49
C VAL A 206 3.73 -18.56 13.44
N ASN A 207 3.90 -19.30 12.35
CA ASN A 207 3.36 -20.65 12.21
C ASN A 207 4.40 -21.64 12.73
N LYS A 208 4.08 -22.37 13.80
CA LYS A 208 4.93 -23.44 14.32
C LYS A 208 4.84 -24.69 13.43
N LYS A 209 5.86 -25.55 13.51
CA LYS A 209 5.89 -26.86 12.84
C LYS A 209 4.73 -27.79 13.23
N ASP A 210 4.12 -27.59 14.40
CA ASP A 210 2.95 -28.33 14.87
C ASP A 210 1.61 -27.70 14.43
N ASN A 211 1.68 -26.73 13.51
CA ASN A 211 0.56 -25.96 12.98
C ASN A 211 -0.20 -25.08 13.98
N SER A 212 0.35 -24.88 15.18
CA SER A 212 -0.13 -23.83 16.05
C SER A 212 0.37 -22.46 15.55
N VAL A 213 -0.52 -21.48 15.49
CA VAL A 213 -0.16 -20.09 15.19
C VAL A 213 0.10 -19.37 16.51
N ILE A 214 1.26 -18.75 16.63
CA ILE A 214 1.54 -17.79 17.70
C ILE A 214 1.43 -16.39 17.12
N ILE A 215 0.56 -15.59 17.71
CA ILE A 215 0.41 -14.17 17.41
C ILE A 215 0.77 -13.42 18.68
N ASN A 216 1.81 -12.60 18.65
CA ASN A 216 2.27 -11.88 19.84
C ASN A 216 1.55 -10.53 20.05
N TYR A 217 0.57 -10.15 19.22
CA TYR A 217 -0.10 -8.84 19.25
C TYR A 217 -0.64 -8.50 20.64
N ASN A 218 -1.50 -9.35 21.22
CA ASN A 218 -2.11 -9.09 22.53
C ASN A 218 -1.05 -9.00 23.64
N ASN A 219 -0.06 -9.88 23.60
CA ASN A 219 1.04 -9.88 24.56
C ASN A 219 1.94 -8.66 24.43
N LEU A 220 2.09 -8.12 23.23
CA LEU A 220 2.87 -6.91 22.99
C LEU A 220 2.14 -5.68 23.56
N VAL A 221 0.83 -5.57 23.35
CA VAL A 221 0.01 -4.52 23.97
C VAL A 221 0.00 -4.67 25.50
N GLN A 222 -0.14 -5.89 26.02
CA GLN A 222 -0.04 -6.15 27.45
C GLN A 222 1.31 -5.72 28.02
N ASN A 223 2.41 -6.05 27.33
CA ASN A 223 3.75 -5.66 27.76
C ASN A 223 3.93 -4.14 27.77
N VAL A 224 3.36 -3.43 26.80
CA VAL A 224 3.33 -1.96 26.80
C VAL A 224 2.61 -1.43 28.04
N LEU A 225 1.45 -2.00 28.39
CA LEU A 225 0.69 -1.61 29.59
C LEU A 225 1.46 -1.93 30.88
N ASP A 226 2.07 -3.11 30.96
CA ASP A 226 2.83 -3.56 32.13
C ASP A 226 4.06 -2.68 32.38
N VAL A 227 4.79 -2.30 31.34
CA VAL A 227 5.97 -1.41 31.44
C VAL A 227 5.57 0.01 31.84
N ASN A 228 4.45 0.53 31.32
CA ASN A 228 3.97 1.88 31.61
C ASN A 228 3.27 2.02 32.97
N SER A 229 2.92 0.91 33.62
CA SER A 229 2.05 0.84 34.81
C SER A 229 2.54 1.57 36.07
N LEU A 230 3.70 2.22 36.04
CA LEU A 230 4.33 2.80 37.22
C LEU A 230 4.26 4.33 37.35
N ASP A 231 4.06 5.12 36.28
CA ASP A 231 4.10 6.61 36.41
C ASP A 231 3.19 7.45 35.47
N LYS A 232 2.67 6.93 34.35
CA LYS A 232 1.90 7.72 33.37
C LYS A 232 0.53 7.11 33.05
N GLU A 233 -0.46 7.97 32.80
CA GLU A 233 -1.76 7.52 32.30
C GLU A 233 -1.63 7.04 30.85
N THR A 234 -2.28 5.91 30.54
CA THR A 234 -2.25 5.31 29.20
C THR A 234 -3.58 5.53 28.48
N VAL A 235 -3.51 5.99 27.23
CA VAL A 235 -4.64 6.11 26.30
C VAL A 235 -4.42 5.14 25.15
N ILE A 236 -5.35 4.23 24.89
CA ILE A 236 -5.31 3.34 23.72
C ILE A 236 -6.25 3.89 22.66
N ILE A 237 -5.76 4.06 21.44
CA ILE A 237 -6.54 4.47 20.27
C ILE A 237 -6.66 3.31 19.31
N THR A 238 -7.90 2.91 18.98
CA THR A 238 -8.23 1.86 18.02
C THR A 238 -8.84 2.44 16.75
N TYR A 239 -8.66 1.73 15.64
CA TYR A 239 -9.13 2.11 14.29
C TYR A 239 -9.91 1.00 13.59
N LEU A 240 -9.62 -0.28 13.89
CA LEU A 240 -10.23 -1.41 13.19
C LEU A 240 -11.13 -2.25 14.11
N PRO A 241 -12.29 -2.71 13.63
CA PRO A 241 -13.24 -3.48 14.44
C PRO A 241 -12.62 -4.66 15.19
N TYR A 242 -11.82 -5.50 14.53
CA TYR A 242 -11.23 -6.70 15.15
C TYR A 242 -10.36 -6.42 16.37
N GLN A 243 -9.88 -5.18 16.56
CA GLN A 243 -9.05 -4.78 17.69
C GLN A 243 -9.81 -4.85 19.03
N VAL A 244 -11.14 -5.01 19.01
CA VAL A 244 -11.92 -5.32 20.22
C VAL A 244 -11.43 -6.59 20.91
N ASN A 245 -10.91 -7.56 20.15
CA ASN A 245 -10.33 -8.78 20.71
C ASN A 245 -9.05 -8.49 21.53
N VAL A 246 -8.28 -7.48 21.11
CA VAL A 246 -7.10 -7.01 21.84
C VAL A 246 -7.56 -6.33 23.13
N ILE A 247 -8.46 -5.35 23.02
CA ILE A 247 -8.99 -4.56 24.14
C ILE A 247 -9.60 -5.46 25.23
N LYS A 248 -10.37 -6.48 24.85
CA LYS A 248 -10.98 -7.44 25.80
C LYS A 248 -9.96 -8.38 26.45
N SER A 249 -8.80 -8.59 25.83
CA SER A 249 -7.79 -9.55 26.30
C SER A 249 -6.77 -8.96 27.27
N VAL A 250 -6.51 -7.66 27.17
CA VAL A 250 -5.50 -6.97 27.97
C VAL A 250 -6.04 -6.57 29.35
N GLN A 251 -5.15 -6.52 30.33
CA GLN A 251 -5.41 -6.14 31.71
C GLN A 251 -4.65 -4.86 32.05
N GLY A 252 -5.26 -3.97 32.83
CA GLY A 252 -4.66 -2.71 33.24
C GLY A 252 -5.66 -1.57 33.16
N ASN A 253 -5.28 -0.41 33.70
CA ASN A 253 -6.08 0.80 33.59
C ASN A 253 -5.59 1.59 32.38
N PHE A 254 -6.48 1.82 31.42
CA PHE A 254 -6.25 2.69 30.27
C PHE A 254 -7.56 3.37 29.88
N PHE A 255 -7.45 4.54 29.25
CA PHE A 255 -8.57 5.22 28.62
C PHE A 255 -8.65 4.78 27.15
N HIS A 256 -9.80 4.33 26.68
CA HIS A 256 -9.97 3.79 25.34
C HIS A 256 -10.73 4.74 24.43
N ILE A 257 -10.07 5.16 23.35
CA ILE A 257 -10.68 5.93 22.26
C ILE A 257 -10.80 5.04 21.03
N TYR A 258 -12.00 4.96 20.46
CA TYR A 258 -12.20 4.40 19.12
C TYR A 258 -12.33 5.53 18.09
N ASP A 259 -11.37 5.65 17.18
CA ASP A 259 -11.43 6.62 16.07
C ASP A 259 -12.07 5.94 14.85
N CYS A 260 -13.40 6.06 14.74
CA CYS A 260 -14.24 5.54 13.66
C CYS A 260 -14.01 6.34 12.38
N VAL A 261 -13.11 5.85 11.53
CA VAL A 261 -12.67 6.55 10.31
C VAL A 261 -13.61 6.31 9.12
N ASP A 262 -14.10 5.08 8.97
CA ASP A 262 -14.93 4.65 7.84
C ASP A 262 -16.19 3.91 8.32
N ASP A 263 -17.14 3.70 7.41
CA ASP A 263 -18.31 2.86 7.67
C ASP A 263 -17.98 1.38 7.44
N HIS A 264 -17.74 0.64 8.52
CA HIS A 264 -17.46 -0.80 8.47
C HIS A 264 -18.70 -1.66 8.15
N THR A 265 -19.87 -1.06 7.93
CA THR A 265 -21.10 -1.76 7.58
C THR A 265 -21.36 -1.89 6.08
N ASP A 266 -20.61 -1.16 5.24
CA ASP A 266 -20.73 -1.16 3.78
C ASP A 266 -19.72 -2.10 3.11
N LEU A 267 -19.93 -3.41 3.28
CA LEU A 267 -19.05 -4.47 2.75
C LEU A 267 -18.98 -4.54 1.22
N GLU A 268 -19.89 -3.87 0.50
CA GLU A 268 -19.95 -3.86 -0.97
C GLU A 268 -18.83 -3.03 -1.60
N TYR A 269 -18.41 -1.95 -0.93
CA TYR A 269 -17.39 -1.01 -1.40
C TYR A 269 -16.14 -0.94 -0.51
N ALA A 270 -16.15 -1.62 0.64
CA ALA A 270 -15.01 -1.70 1.55
C ALA A 270 -13.96 -2.72 1.06
N PHE A 271 -12.74 -2.26 0.77
CA PHE A 271 -11.61 -3.11 0.34
C PHE A 271 -11.10 -4.09 1.44
N TRP A 272 -11.59 -3.98 2.69
CA TRP A 272 -10.96 -4.57 3.89
C TRP A 272 -11.91 -5.27 4.86
N GLY A 273 -13.19 -5.47 4.51
CA GLY A 273 -14.22 -5.85 5.48
C GLY A 273 -14.42 -7.35 5.66
N HIS A 274 -14.37 -7.84 6.90
CA HIS A 274 -14.92 -9.15 7.27
C HIS A 274 -16.39 -8.99 7.68
N LYS A 275 -17.26 -9.99 7.43
CA LYS A 275 -18.68 -9.90 7.82
C LYS A 275 -18.89 -9.65 9.33
N LYS A 276 -17.93 -10.09 10.15
CA LYS A 276 -17.92 -9.85 11.61
C LYS A 276 -17.55 -8.43 12.02
N ASP A 277 -17.02 -7.60 11.12
CA ASP A 277 -16.61 -6.24 11.44
C ASP A 277 -17.77 -5.41 11.99
N VAL A 278 -18.99 -5.62 11.50
CA VAL A 278 -20.19 -4.95 12.03
C VAL A 278 -20.42 -5.27 13.51
N LEU A 279 -20.23 -6.53 13.90
CA LEU A 279 -20.39 -6.97 15.29
C LEU A 279 -19.23 -6.48 16.15
N TRP A 280 -18.00 -6.67 15.67
CA TRP A 280 -16.80 -6.23 16.38
C TRP A 280 -16.76 -4.72 16.57
N GLU A 281 -17.23 -3.94 15.60
CA GLU A 281 -17.30 -2.49 15.72
C GLU A 281 -18.29 -2.08 16.82
N GLN A 282 -19.46 -2.72 16.87
CA GLN A 282 -20.44 -2.46 17.92
C GLN A 282 -19.87 -2.80 19.30
N GLU A 283 -19.21 -3.95 19.43
CA GLU A 283 -18.53 -4.33 20.67
C GLU A 283 -17.38 -3.37 21.01
N LEU A 284 -16.61 -2.91 20.01
CA LEU A 284 -15.52 -1.96 20.20
C LEU A 284 -16.05 -0.63 20.74
N MET A 285 -17.12 -0.11 20.12
CA MET A 285 -17.83 1.10 20.56
C MET A 285 -18.46 0.95 21.96
N GLU A 286 -18.91 -0.25 22.34
CA GLU A 286 -19.37 -0.53 23.72
C GLU A 286 -18.24 -0.52 24.75
N THR A 287 -17.02 -0.92 24.34
CA THR A 287 -15.84 -0.91 25.21
C THR A 287 -15.07 0.41 25.21
N ALA A 288 -15.41 1.34 24.33
CA ALA A 288 -14.73 2.64 24.21
C ALA A 288 -15.29 3.63 25.22
N ASP A 289 -14.40 4.35 25.92
CA ASP A 289 -14.78 5.48 26.76
C ASP A 289 -15.26 6.64 25.88
N VAL A 290 -14.60 6.84 24.73
CA VAL A 290 -14.92 7.87 23.74
C VAL A 290 -14.85 7.30 22.33
N ILE A 291 -15.78 7.74 21.48
CA ILE A 291 -15.82 7.46 20.05
C ILE A 291 -15.61 8.77 19.30
N THR A 292 -14.63 8.82 18.40
CA THR A 292 -14.50 9.91 17.45
C THR A 292 -14.92 9.46 16.06
N THR A 293 -15.59 10.33 15.31
CA THR A 293 -16.00 10.05 13.92
C THR A 293 -15.44 11.10 12.98
N THR A 294 -14.97 10.70 11.81
CA THR A 294 -14.41 11.63 10.81
C THR A 294 -15.48 12.42 10.07
N SER A 295 -16.60 11.79 9.73
CA SER A 295 -17.69 12.37 8.96
C SER A 295 -18.91 12.69 9.80
N LEU A 296 -19.69 13.68 9.35
CA LEU A 296 -20.91 14.09 10.03
C LEU A 296 -22.00 13.00 9.96
N SER A 297 -22.05 12.26 8.85
CA SER A 297 -23.01 11.17 8.70
C SER A 297 -22.74 10.04 9.71
N LEU A 298 -21.47 9.65 9.90
CA LEU A 298 -21.08 8.71 10.96
C LEU A 298 -21.43 9.24 12.35
N TYR A 299 -21.12 10.52 12.63
CA TYR A 299 -21.48 11.17 13.89
C TYR A 299 -22.98 11.03 14.17
N LEU A 300 -23.85 11.36 13.21
CA LEU A 300 -25.30 11.26 13.34
C LEU A 300 -25.79 9.81 13.45
N GLN A 301 -25.17 8.87 12.74
CA GLN A 301 -25.51 7.46 12.85
C GLN A 301 -25.27 6.95 14.27
N ARG A 302 -24.11 7.26 14.87
CA ARG A 302 -23.78 6.79 16.22
C ARG A 302 -24.53 7.59 17.30
N SER A 303 -24.67 8.91 17.14
CA SER A 303 -25.32 9.76 18.15
C SER A 303 -26.85 9.76 18.08
N ALA A 304 -27.45 9.92 16.90
CA ALA A 304 -28.91 10.09 16.75
C ALA A 304 -29.64 8.77 16.49
N ASN A 305 -29.07 7.89 15.67
CA ASN A 305 -29.70 6.60 15.34
C ASN A 305 -29.43 5.55 16.41
N GLU A 306 -28.18 5.40 16.86
CA GLU A 306 -27.79 4.46 17.91
C GLU A 306 -27.91 5.04 19.34
N LYS A 307 -28.11 6.36 19.48
CA LYS A 307 -28.31 7.05 20.77
C LYS A 307 -27.10 6.95 21.71
N ARG A 308 -25.89 6.99 21.15
CA ARG A 308 -24.64 7.01 21.91
C ARG A 308 -24.30 8.45 22.33
N ASN A 309 -23.95 8.63 23.60
CA ASN A 309 -23.69 9.95 24.19
C ASN A 309 -22.20 10.32 24.24
N ASN A 310 -21.30 9.38 23.95
CA ASN A 310 -19.85 9.56 24.00
C ASN A 310 -19.22 9.64 22.59
N VAL A 311 -19.94 10.22 21.63
CA VAL A 311 -19.51 10.35 20.24
C VAL A 311 -19.14 11.80 19.97
N PHE A 312 -18.00 12.03 19.32
CA PHE A 312 -17.47 13.36 19.02
C PHE A 312 -17.01 13.44 17.56
N LEU A 313 -17.17 14.61 16.95
CA LEU A 313 -16.73 14.83 15.58
C LEU A 313 -15.23 15.18 15.57
N SER A 314 -14.44 14.41 14.83
CA SER A 314 -13.00 14.62 14.65
C SER A 314 -12.66 14.51 13.17
N ARG A 315 -12.95 15.59 12.43
CA ARG A 315 -12.79 15.68 10.97
C ARG A 315 -11.38 15.39 10.49
N ASN A 316 -11.20 15.20 9.18
CA ASN A 316 -9.85 15.17 8.60
C ASN A 316 -9.13 16.54 8.74
N ALA A 317 -7.83 16.52 8.47
CA ALA A 317 -6.93 17.63 8.76
C ALA A 317 -5.71 17.63 7.82
N VAL A 318 -4.90 18.69 7.91
CA VAL A 318 -3.65 18.89 7.17
C VAL A 318 -2.51 19.28 8.12
N ASN A 319 -1.25 19.12 7.69
CA ASN A 319 -0.12 19.82 8.34
C ASN A 319 0.27 21.00 7.48
N GLU A 320 0.42 22.18 8.08
CA GLU A 320 0.76 23.40 7.32
C GLU A 320 2.10 23.28 6.60
N ILE A 321 3.11 22.70 7.26
CA ILE A 321 4.45 22.56 6.69
C ILE A 321 4.48 21.72 5.40
N ASP A 322 3.53 20.79 5.27
CA ASP A 322 3.39 19.96 4.07
C ASP A 322 2.92 20.79 2.88
N PHE A 323 2.38 21.99 3.08
CA PHE A 323 1.88 22.88 2.02
C PHE A 323 2.63 24.22 1.94
N VAL A 324 3.68 24.41 2.76
CA VAL A 324 4.64 25.51 2.60
C VAL A 324 5.57 25.22 1.42
N LEU A 325 5.61 26.16 0.46
CA LEU A 325 6.50 26.10 -0.69
C LEU A 325 7.94 26.47 -0.30
N LYS A 326 8.88 25.57 -0.60
CA LYS A 326 10.32 25.83 -0.50
C LYS A 326 10.88 26.46 -1.79
N ASN A 327 10.32 26.07 -2.93
CA ASN A 327 10.67 26.53 -4.27
C ASN A 327 9.37 26.63 -5.10
N ASN A 328 9.33 27.51 -6.09
CA ASN A 328 8.16 27.74 -6.96
C ASN A 328 8.45 27.31 -8.42
N GLU A 329 9.39 26.39 -8.61
CA GLU A 329 9.72 25.84 -9.92
C GLU A 329 8.69 24.80 -10.36
N MET A 330 8.21 24.94 -11.59
CA MET A 330 7.20 24.08 -12.16
C MET A 330 7.76 22.70 -12.56
N PRO A 331 7.14 21.58 -12.12
CA PRO A 331 7.52 20.24 -12.54
C PRO A 331 7.51 20.06 -14.07
N ASN A 332 8.48 19.31 -14.60
CA ASN A 332 8.69 19.18 -16.05
C ASN A 332 7.48 18.59 -16.79
N ASP A 333 6.80 17.62 -16.18
CA ASP A 333 5.68 16.89 -16.77
C ASP A 333 4.34 17.66 -16.78
N ILE A 334 4.30 18.89 -16.26
CA ILE A 334 3.15 19.79 -16.39
C ILE A 334 3.44 21.06 -17.22
N LYS A 335 4.69 21.27 -17.65
CA LYS A 335 5.10 22.48 -18.40
C LYS A 335 4.32 22.67 -19.70
N ASP A 336 4.03 21.57 -20.40
CA ASP A 336 3.34 21.59 -21.68
C ASP A 336 1.81 21.47 -21.56
N ILE A 337 1.27 21.44 -20.33
CA ILE A 337 -0.18 21.34 -20.08
C ILE A 337 -0.78 22.75 -19.97
N PRO A 338 -1.68 23.17 -20.89
CA PRO A 338 -2.26 24.50 -20.89
C PRO A 338 -3.10 24.81 -19.65
N GLU A 339 -3.16 26.08 -19.28
CA GLU A 339 -4.11 26.59 -18.29
C GLU A 339 -5.49 26.91 -18.93
N PRO A 340 -6.60 26.80 -18.16
CA PRO A 340 -6.65 26.42 -16.75
C PRO A 340 -6.55 24.90 -16.54
N ARG A 341 -5.80 24.49 -15.51
CA ARG A 341 -5.57 23.11 -15.09
C ARG A 341 -6.49 22.73 -13.94
N ILE A 342 -7.30 21.69 -14.15
CA ILE A 342 -8.29 21.15 -13.22
C ILE A 342 -7.78 19.79 -12.74
N VAL A 343 -7.53 19.65 -11.44
CA VAL A 343 -6.80 18.49 -10.91
C VAL A 343 -7.68 17.54 -10.10
N TYR A 344 -7.51 16.25 -10.32
CA TYR A 344 -7.89 15.19 -9.39
C TYR A 344 -6.63 14.48 -8.88
N VAL A 345 -6.46 14.44 -7.57
CA VAL A 345 -5.38 13.72 -6.88
C VAL A 345 -5.98 12.54 -6.11
N GLY A 346 -5.48 11.33 -6.35
CA GLY A 346 -5.77 10.16 -5.53
C GLY A 346 -6.06 8.89 -6.31
N ALA A 347 -6.40 7.83 -5.59
CA ALA A 347 -6.62 6.53 -6.19
C ALA A 347 -7.88 6.48 -7.07
N LEU A 348 -7.78 5.80 -8.21
CA LEU A 348 -8.89 5.51 -9.12
C LEU A 348 -9.49 4.13 -8.80
N TYR A 349 -10.60 4.14 -8.08
CA TYR A 349 -11.36 2.95 -7.69
C TYR A 349 -12.87 3.16 -7.88
N GLU A 350 -13.70 2.16 -7.54
CA GLU A 350 -15.14 2.13 -7.84
C GLU A 350 -15.98 3.31 -7.33
N ARG A 351 -15.52 4.01 -6.29
CA ARG A 351 -16.19 5.23 -5.78
C ARG A 351 -16.06 6.45 -6.70
N PHE A 352 -15.10 6.43 -7.63
CA PHE A 352 -14.92 7.49 -8.63
C PHE A 352 -16.04 7.40 -9.67
N ASP A 353 -16.67 8.53 -9.97
CA ASP A 353 -17.72 8.62 -10.98
C ASP A 353 -17.10 8.89 -12.36
N THR A 354 -16.67 7.81 -13.01
CA THR A 354 -16.07 7.82 -14.35
C THR A 354 -16.98 8.47 -15.39
N GLU A 355 -18.29 8.17 -15.35
CA GLU A 355 -19.24 8.66 -16.35
C GLU A 355 -19.42 10.18 -16.24
N LEU A 356 -19.62 10.67 -15.01
CA LEU A 356 -19.69 12.09 -14.73
C LEU A 356 -18.38 12.79 -15.10
N PHE A 357 -17.23 12.26 -14.68
CA PHE A 357 -15.93 12.86 -14.97
C PHE A 357 -15.70 13.00 -16.49
N TYR A 358 -15.91 11.95 -17.28
CA TYR A 358 -15.78 12.05 -18.74
C TYR A 358 -16.73 13.05 -19.37
N SER A 359 -17.98 13.11 -18.89
CA SER A 359 -18.95 14.10 -19.36
C SER A 359 -18.48 15.53 -19.07
N VAL A 360 -17.90 15.77 -17.88
CA VAL A 360 -17.32 17.06 -17.50
C VAL A 360 -16.12 17.41 -18.38
N VAL A 361 -15.19 16.47 -18.61
CA VAL A 361 -14.02 16.69 -19.49
C VAL A 361 -14.45 17.07 -20.91
N LYS A 362 -15.44 16.34 -21.47
CA LYS A 362 -15.98 16.58 -22.82
C LYS A 362 -16.70 17.92 -22.94
N ASN A 363 -17.37 18.37 -21.88
CA ASN A 363 -18.06 19.66 -21.85
C ASN A 363 -17.11 20.87 -21.67
N ASN A 364 -15.82 20.64 -21.41
CA ASN A 364 -14.83 21.69 -21.14
C ASN A 364 -13.57 21.53 -22.01
N PRO A 365 -13.68 21.57 -23.35
CA PRO A 365 -12.54 21.38 -24.25
C PRO A 365 -11.48 22.50 -24.16
N ASP A 366 -11.83 23.62 -23.51
CA ASP A 366 -10.99 24.78 -23.24
C ASP A 366 -10.13 24.66 -21.97
N LYS A 367 -10.26 23.58 -21.21
CA LYS A 367 -9.59 23.36 -19.92
C LYS A 367 -8.83 22.04 -19.93
N SER A 368 -7.70 21.99 -19.22
CA SER A 368 -6.91 20.76 -19.08
C SER A 368 -7.23 20.03 -17.79
N PHE A 369 -7.64 18.77 -17.88
CA PHE A 369 -7.91 17.91 -16.74
C PHE A 369 -6.68 17.05 -16.45
N VAL A 370 -6.15 17.17 -15.24
CA VAL A 370 -4.93 16.50 -14.80
C VAL A 370 -5.28 15.49 -13.71
N VAL A 371 -4.92 14.23 -13.94
CA VAL A 371 -5.14 13.12 -13.00
C VAL A 371 -3.79 12.68 -12.44
N ILE A 372 -3.63 12.78 -11.12
CA ILE A 372 -2.43 12.39 -10.37
C ILE A 372 -2.81 11.28 -9.39
N GLY A 373 -2.28 10.07 -9.57
CA GLY A 373 -2.61 8.94 -8.70
C GLY A 373 -2.37 7.58 -9.32
N PHE A 374 -2.64 6.54 -8.54
CA PHE A 374 -2.57 5.13 -8.92
C PHE A 374 -3.98 4.52 -8.99
N GLY A 375 -4.11 3.31 -9.54
CA GLY A 375 -5.39 2.59 -9.58
C GLY A 375 -5.61 1.86 -10.89
N SER A 376 -6.83 1.37 -11.10
CA SER A 376 -7.16 0.63 -12.31
C SER A 376 -7.12 1.56 -13.52
N THR A 377 -6.13 1.35 -14.40
CA THR A 377 -6.01 2.06 -15.68
C THR A 377 -7.21 1.80 -16.60
N GLU A 378 -8.03 0.78 -16.31
CA GLU A 378 -9.25 0.46 -17.05
C GLU A 378 -10.40 1.46 -16.75
N LEU A 379 -10.44 2.05 -15.54
CA LEU A 379 -11.51 2.98 -15.14
C LEU A 379 -11.50 4.29 -15.93
N LEU A 380 -10.34 4.70 -16.47
CA LEU A 380 -10.17 5.88 -17.30
C LEU A 380 -9.42 5.56 -18.59
N ALA A 381 -9.88 4.57 -19.36
CA ALA A 381 -9.23 4.10 -20.59
C ALA A 381 -9.47 4.99 -21.83
N GLU A 382 -10.50 5.85 -21.84
CA GLU A 382 -10.77 6.74 -22.97
C GLU A 382 -9.75 7.89 -23.02
N SER A 383 -9.04 8.00 -24.14
CA SER A 383 -8.11 9.11 -24.40
C SER A 383 -8.88 10.33 -24.93
N LEU A 384 -8.70 11.47 -24.26
CA LEU A 384 -9.27 12.77 -24.64
C LEU A 384 -8.15 13.81 -24.76
N PRO A 385 -8.23 14.76 -25.72
CA PRO A 385 -7.14 15.69 -26.01
C PRO A 385 -6.82 16.67 -24.87
N ASN A 386 -7.77 16.85 -23.95
CA ASN A 386 -7.67 17.74 -22.80
C ASN A 386 -7.61 16.97 -21.45
N LEU A 387 -7.30 15.67 -21.48
CA LEU A 387 -7.15 14.82 -20.30
C LEU A 387 -5.73 14.27 -20.22
N TYR A 388 -5.06 14.50 -19.09
CA TYR A 388 -3.65 14.21 -18.87
C TYR A 388 -3.50 13.34 -17.62
N PHE A 389 -2.72 12.25 -17.73
CA PHE A 389 -2.44 11.34 -16.63
C PHE A 389 -0.96 11.43 -16.27
N LEU A 390 -0.64 11.79 -15.02
CA LEU A 390 0.74 11.97 -14.55
C LEU A 390 1.27 10.78 -13.74
N GLY A 391 0.43 9.76 -13.51
CA GLY A 391 0.73 8.64 -12.63
C GLY A 391 0.77 9.02 -11.15
N ALA A 392 1.26 8.10 -10.32
CA ALA A 392 1.42 8.33 -8.89
C ALA A 392 2.62 9.26 -8.62
N LYS A 393 2.48 10.10 -7.59
CA LYS A 393 3.52 11.01 -7.07
C LYS A 393 3.69 10.76 -5.58
N GLY A 394 4.88 11.01 -5.04
CA GLY A 394 5.11 10.97 -3.60
C GLY A 394 4.23 12.01 -2.90
N HIS A 395 3.72 11.70 -1.70
CA HIS A 395 2.81 12.61 -0.99
C HIS A 395 3.45 13.99 -0.76
N GLY A 396 4.73 14.03 -0.38
CA GLY A 396 5.49 15.28 -0.19
C GLY A 396 5.72 16.11 -1.46
N GLU A 397 5.62 15.51 -2.65
CA GLU A 397 5.76 16.19 -3.94
C GLU A 397 4.44 16.83 -4.41
N LEU A 398 3.29 16.36 -3.90
CA LEU A 398 1.97 16.78 -4.40
C LEU A 398 1.78 18.29 -4.35
N LYS A 399 2.31 18.96 -3.33
CA LYS A 399 2.24 20.42 -3.21
C LYS A 399 2.87 21.15 -4.39
N GLU A 400 3.97 20.63 -4.94
CA GLU A 400 4.69 21.22 -6.07
C GLU A 400 3.85 21.16 -7.35
N TYR A 401 2.98 20.16 -7.46
CA TYR A 401 2.00 20.07 -8.54
C TYR A 401 0.78 20.97 -8.27
N LEU A 402 0.21 20.89 -7.08
CA LEU A 402 -1.05 21.57 -6.74
C LEU A 402 -0.97 23.09 -6.91
N VAL A 403 0.15 23.72 -6.56
CA VAL A 403 0.31 25.19 -6.69
C VAL A 403 0.27 25.71 -8.11
N HIS A 404 0.39 24.83 -9.11
CA HIS A 404 0.25 25.15 -10.53
C HIS A 404 -1.13 24.81 -11.09
N MET A 405 -2.06 24.32 -10.27
CA MET A 405 -3.44 24.02 -10.67
C MET A 405 -4.37 25.15 -10.24
N GLN A 406 -5.50 25.30 -10.95
CA GLN A 406 -6.46 26.38 -10.66
C GLN A 406 -7.69 25.89 -9.89
N VAL A 407 -8.10 24.63 -10.06
CA VAL A 407 -9.28 24.05 -9.39
C VAL A 407 -9.02 22.59 -9.06
N GLY A 408 -9.32 22.18 -7.83
CA GLY A 408 -9.37 20.76 -7.45
C GLY A 408 -10.77 20.17 -7.67
N VAL A 409 -10.87 18.93 -8.16
CA VAL A 409 -12.15 18.23 -8.31
C VAL A 409 -12.21 16.94 -7.51
N VAL A 410 -13.40 16.59 -7.03
CA VAL A 410 -13.72 15.31 -6.36
C VAL A 410 -15.04 14.75 -6.91
N PRO A 411 -15.01 14.02 -8.04
CA PRO A 411 -16.21 13.48 -8.70
C PRO A 411 -16.54 12.08 -8.18
N PHE A 412 -17.09 11.98 -6.96
CA PHE A 412 -17.47 10.68 -6.37
C PHE A 412 -18.95 10.36 -6.55
N LYS A 413 -19.29 9.08 -6.57
CA LYS A 413 -20.67 8.57 -6.59
C LYS A 413 -21.39 8.91 -5.28
N ASP A 414 -22.07 10.05 -5.26
CA ASP A 414 -22.67 10.67 -4.07
C ASP A 414 -23.85 9.90 -3.46
N TYR A 415 -24.33 8.85 -4.13
CA TYR A 415 -25.40 7.97 -3.66
C TYR A 415 -24.93 6.73 -2.90
N SER A 416 -23.62 6.45 -2.85
CA SER A 416 -23.08 5.28 -2.15
C SER A 416 -22.89 5.55 -0.65
N ASP A 417 -23.19 4.58 0.20
CA ASP A 417 -23.11 4.72 1.67
C ASP A 417 -21.69 5.14 2.09
N ILE A 418 -20.64 4.51 1.52
CA ILE A 418 -19.24 4.90 1.78
C ILE A 418 -18.93 6.37 1.44
N VAL A 419 -19.50 6.95 0.38
CA VAL A 419 -19.27 8.36 0.01
C VAL A 419 -20.09 9.32 0.87
N ILE A 420 -21.31 8.94 1.23
CA ILE A 420 -22.17 9.68 2.18
C ILE A 420 -21.49 9.78 3.55
N ASN A 421 -20.79 8.70 3.96
CA ASN A 421 -20.04 8.60 5.20
C ASN A 421 -18.58 9.08 5.10
N CYS A 422 -18.17 9.73 4.01
CA CYS A 422 -16.78 10.13 3.77
C CYS A 422 -16.52 11.63 3.97
N ASP A 423 -15.49 11.95 4.76
CA ASP A 423 -14.86 13.27 4.79
C ASP A 423 -13.53 13.26 4.01
N SER A 424 -13.54 13.71 2.74
CA SER A 424 -12.38 13.55 1.85
C SER A 424 -11.21 14.48 2.21
N ILE A 425 -10.08 13.87 2.62
CA ILE A 425 -8.84 14.60 2.96
C ILE A 425 -8.31 15.48 1.81
N LYS A 426 -8.51 15.08 0.55
CA LYS A 426 -8.06 15.81 -0.65
C LYS A 426 -8.57 17.24 -0.69
N GLN A 427 -9.79 17.46 -0.19
CA GLN A 427 -10.37 18.80 -0.14
C GLN A 427 -9.59 19.71 0.81
N TYR A 428 -9.14 19.17 1.95
CA TYR A 428 -8.32 19.91 2.89
C TYR A 428 -6.96 20.25 2.26
N GLU A 429 -6.36 19.30 1.53
CA GLU A 429 -5.08 19.51 0.83
C GLU A 429 -5.21 20.56 -0.29
N TYR A 430 -6.28 20.51 -1.10
CA TYR A 430 -6.56 21.52 -2.12
C TYR A 430 -6.76 22.91 -1.51
N ILE A 431 -7.58 23.02 -0.46
CA ILE A 431 -7.82 24.28 0.24
C ILE A 431 -6.52 24.81 0.85
N ALA A 432 -5.69 23.95 1.44
CA ALA A 432 -4.39 24.33 1.98
C ALA A 432 -3.42 24.86 0.91
N CYS A 433 -3.53 24.36 -0.33
CA CYS A 433 -2.81 24.89 -1.49
C CYS A 433 -3.47 26.13 -2.14
N ASN A 434 -4.55 26.68 -1.56
CA ASN A 434 -5.35 27.79 -2.09
C ASN A 434 -6.15 27.46 -3.37
N LEU A 435 -6.49 26.20 -3.60
CA LEU A 435 -7.33 25.79 -4.73
C LEU A 435 -8.80 25.75 -4.29
N PRO A 436 -9.69 26.48 -4.97
CA PRO A 436 -11.12 26.22 -4.90
C PRO A 436 -11.43 24.78 -5.33
N VAL A 437 -12.47 24.19 -4.74
CA VAL A 437 -12.79 22.78 -4.92
C VAL A 437 -14.19 22.61 -5.51
N VAL A 438 -14.33 21.74 -6.51
CA VAL A 438 -15.63 21.32 -7.05
C VAL A 438 -15.85 19.84 -6.76
N THR A 439 -16.97 19.50 -6.13
CA THR A 439 -17.27 18.13 -5.70
C THR A 439 -18.74 17.78 -5.91
N THR A 440 -19.04 16.49 -5.95
CA THR A 440 -20.42 15.98 -5.91
C THR A 440 -21.11 16.30 -4.58
N PHE A 441 -22.40 15.98 -4.43
CA PHE A 441 -23.21 16.30 -3.24
C PHE A 441 -22.85 15.44 -2.02
N MET A 442 -21.56 15.39 -1.71
CA MET A 442 -21.00 14.82 -0.50
C MET A 442 -21.36 15.70 0.70
N PRO A 443 -21.99 15.15 1.75
CA PRO A 443 -22.48 15.96 2.86
C PRO A 443 -21.40 16.75 3.60
N ASP A 444 -20.28 16.11 3.93
CA ASP A 444 -19.20 16.76 4.65
C ASP A 444 -18.50 17.83 3.81
N SER A 445 -18.59 17.78 2.48
CA SER A 445 -18.11 18.85 1.60
C SER A 445 -18.97 20.10 1.66
N ALA A 446 -20.26 19.95 2.00
CA ALA A 446 -21.22 21.06 2.03
C ALA A 446 -21.11 21.93 3.29
N ILE A 447 -20.31 21.51 4.27
CA ILE A 447 -20.28 22.07 5.63
C ILE A 447 -18.85 22.41 6.04
N GLY A 448 -18.64 23.64 6.53
CA GLY A 448 -17.40 24.04 7.20
C GLY A 448 -16.16 24.17 6.30
N LYS A 449 -16.29 24.02 4.98
CA LYS A 449 -15.18 24.13 4.03
C LYS A 449 -15.30 25.38 3.15
N PRO A 450 -14.33 26.30 3.17
CA PRO A 450 -14.37 27.50 2.34
C PRO A 450 -14.06 27.16 0.87
N TYR A 451 -14.59 27.97 -0.05
CA TYR A 451 -14.32 27.85 -1.49
C TYR A 451 -14.65 26.49 -2.12
N VAL A 452 -15.61 25.75 -1.53
CA VAL A 452 -16.14 24.49 -2.08
C VAL A 452 -17.44 24.76 -2.81
N PHE A 453 -17.53 24.23 -4.03
CA PHE A 453 -18.71 24.28 -4.89
C PHE A 453 -19.25 22.87 -5.12
N LEU A 454 -20.57 22.71 -4.99
CA LEU A 454 -21.23 21.43 -5.16
C LEU A 454 -21.94 21.38 -6.52
N ALA A 455 -21.77 20.28 -7.25
CA ALA A 455 -22.45 19.99 -8.51
C ALA A 455 -22.61 18.48 -8.69
N ASN A 456 -23.68 17.99 -9.32
CA ASN A 456 -23.85 16.54 -9.55
C ASN A 456 -24.13 16.17 -11.02
N LYS A 457 -24.16 17.16 -11.91
CA LYS A 457 -24.34 16.99 -13.37
C LYS A 457 -23.22 17.69 -14.11
N ALA A 458 -22.89 17.20 -15.31
CA ALA A 458 -21.81 17.76 -16.12
C ALA A 458 -21.92 19.27 -16.35
N ASP A 459 -23.10 19.79 -16.71
CA ASP A 459 -23.32 21.22 -16.94
C ASP A 459 -23.19 22.07 -15.66
N GLN A 460 -23.60 21.50 -14.52
CA GLN A 460 -23.44 22.14 -13.22
C GLN A 460 -21.96 22.14 -12.80
N PHE A 461 -21.24 21.05 -13.05
CA PHE A 461 -19.80 20.96 -12.82
C PHE A 461 -19.05 21.99 -13.67
N THR A 462 -19.38 22.12 -14.96
CA THR A 462 -18.84 23.17 -15.82
C THR A 462 -19.07 24.57 -15.23
N THR A 463 -20.30 24.84 -14.79
CA THR A 463 -20.64 26.13 -14.17
C THR A 463 -19.86 26.36 -12.88
N ALA A 464 -19.76 25.34 -12.02
CA ALA A 464 -19.02 25.39 -10.77
C ALA A 464 -17.52 25.58 -10.99
N ILE A 465 -16.93 24.92 -11.99
CA ILE A 465 -15.53 25.12 -12.39
C ILE A 465 -15.31 26.55 -12.85
N ASN A 466 -16.18 27.10 -13.70
CA ASN A 466 -16.05 28.49 -14.15
C ASN A 466 -16.15 29.48 -12.98
N ASN A 467 -17.10 29.29 -12.06
CA ASN A 467 -17.21 30.11 -10.84
C ASN A 467 -15.96 29.98 -9.94
N ALA A 468 -15.43 28.76 -9.81
CA ALA A 468 -14.20 28.48 -9.08
C ALA A 468 -12.97 29.15 -9.72
N LEU A 469 -12.91 29.27 -11.04
CA LEU A 469 -11.84 29.98 -11.74
C LEU A 469 -11.91 31.51 -11.56
N GLU A 470 -13.10 32.06 -11.30
CA GLU A 470 -13.32 33.49 -11.09
C GLU A 470 -13.16 33.94 -9.62
N ILE A 471 -13.19 32.99 -8.67
CA ILE A 471 -13.18 33.34 -7.25
C ILE A 471 -11.79 33.77 -6.78
N LYS A 472 -11.74 34.87 -6.02
CA LYS A 472 -10.54 35.29 -5.32
C LYS A 472 -10.49 34.64 -3.95
N VAL A 473 -9.53 33.75 -3.75
CA VAL A 473 -9.29 33.09 -2.45
C VAL A 473 -8.67 34.09 -1.48
N ASP A 474 -9.25 34.19 -0.28
CA ASP A 474 -8.75 34.98 0.84
C ASP A 474 -7.88 34.10 1.73
N ARG A 475 -6.59 34.46 1.85
CA ARG A 475 -5.62 33.69 2.62
C ARG A 475 -5.96 33.65 4.10
N ASP A 476 -6.59 34.68 4.66
CA ASP A 476 -6.95 34.70 6.08
C ASP A 476 -8.06 33.68 6.37
N VAL A 477 -8.99 33.49 5.43
CA VAL A 477 -10.02 32.45 5.53
C VAL A 477 -9.40 31.06 5.47
N ILE A 478 -8.46 30.85 4.54
CA ILE A 478 -7.72 29.59 4.41
C ILE A 478 -6.91 29.29 5.68
N ASN A 479 -6.16 30.27 6.19
CA ASN A 479 -5.35 30.11 7.39
C ASN A 479 -6.21 29.76 8.61
N ASN A 480 -7.37 30.40 8.79
CA ASN A 480 -8.30 30.04 9.86
C ASN A 480 -8.82 28.60 9.69
N PHE A 481 -9.22 28.22 8.47
CA PHE A 481 -9.65 26.85 8.18
C PHE A 481 -8.55 25.83 8.48
N ILE A 482 -7.30 26.11 8.09
CA ILE A 482 -6.16 25.24 8.37
C ILE A 482 -5.89 25.13 9.88
N ALA A 483 -5.92 26.25 10.62
CA ALA A 483 -5.76 26.23 12.07
C ALA A 483 -6.81 25.33 12.76
N GLU A 484 -8.08 25.48 12.35
CA GLU A 484 -9.21 24.68 12.83
C GLU A 484 -9.11 23.20 12.42
N ASN A 485 -8.44 22.92 11.30
CA ASN A 485 -8.32 21.60 10.70
C ASN A 485 -6.86 21.15 10.58
N SER A 486 -6.07 21.41 11.62
CA SER A 486 -4.69 20.95 11.75
C SER A 486 -4.62 19.62 12.51
N TRP A 487 -3.62 18.80 12.22
CA TRP A 487 -3.40 17.57 12.99
C TRP A 487 -3.06 17.85 14.46
N ASN A 488 -2.46 19.00 14.76
CA ASN A 488 -2.27 19.49 16.13
C ASN A 488 -3.61 19.75 16.84
N ALA A 489 -4.62 20.30 16.15
CA ALA A 489 -5.96 20.46 16.70
C ALA A 489 -6.62 19.10 17.00
N ARG A 490 -6.43 18.10 16.12
CA ARG A 490 -6.95 16.73 16.34
C ARG A 490 -6.28 16.04 17.53
N ALA A 491 -4.96 16.17 17.68
CA ALA A 491 -4.24 15.65 18.84
C ALA A 491 -4.67 16.35 20.15
N ALA A 492 -4.86 17.68 20.14
CA ALA A 492 -5.39 18.41 21.29
C ALA A 492 -6.82 17.94 21.66
N LEU A 493 -7.68 17.71 20.66
CA LEU A 493 -9.01 17.16 20.87
C LEU A 493 -8.95 15.79 21.57
N LEU A 494 -8.13 14.86 21.07
CA LEU A 494 -7.96 13.53 21.67
C LEU A 494 -7.42 13.59 23.10
N TYR A 495 -6.47 14.50 23.37
CA TYR A 495 -5.99 14.74 24.74
C TYR A 495 -7.12 15.25 25.64
N ASN A 496 -7.86 16.28 25.22
CA ASN A 496 -8.96 16.86 26.00
C ASN A 496 -10.08 15.86 26.29
N LEU A 497 -10.39 14.99 25.32
CA LEU A 497 -11.34 13.89 25.48
C LEU A 497 -10.86 12.89 26.54
N SER A 498 -9.59 12.53 26.53
CA SER A 498 -9.00 11.64 27.54
C SER A 498 -8.97 12.23 28.95
N GLU A 499 -9.05 13.56 29.08
CA GLU A 499 -9.11 14.26 30.37
C GLU A 499 -10.56 14.56 30.81
N GLY A 500 -11.56 14.29 29.97
CA GLY A 500 -12.95 14.68 30.23
C GLY A 500 -13.15 16.20 30.32
N ILE A 501 -12.32 16.99 29.62
CA ILE A 501 -12.36 18.47 29.66
C ILE A 501 -13.57 19.04 28.89
N ILE A 502 -14.04 18.33 27.86
CA ILE A 502 -15.18 18.79 27.06
C ILE A 502 -16.48 18.65 27.86
N SER A 503 -17.15 19.77 28.08
CA SER A 503 -18.39 19.80 28.86
C SER A 503 -19.61 19.37 28.05
N GLU A 504 -20.64 18.83 28.72
CA GLU A 504 -21.94 18.52 28.10
C GLU A 504 -22.55 19.72 27.36
N ARG A 505 -22.35 20.93 27.90
CA ARG A 505 -22.82 22.17 27.29
C ARG A 505 -22.12 22.48 25.96
N GLU A 506 -20.83 22.20 25.84
CA GLU A 506 -20.10 22.40 24.59
C GLU A 506 -20.55 21.41 23.52
N MET A 507 -20.81 20.16 23.91
CA MET A 507 -21.39 19.15 23.03
C MET A 507 -22.78 19.57 22.52
N GLU A 508 -23.65 20.10 23.41
CA GLU A 508 -24.97 20.59 23.01
C GLU A 508 -24.90 21.76 22.02
N ILE A 509 -23.94 22.68 22.21
CA ILE A 509 -23.72 23.82 21.31
C ILE A 509 -23.28 23.32 19.94
N GLU A 510 -22.33 22.38 19.88
CA GLU A 510 -21.84 21.80 18.63
C GLU A 510 -22.94 21.01 17.91
N PHE A 511 -23.72 20.22 18.64
CA PHE A 511 -24.87 19.50 18.08
C PHE A 511 -25.93 20.44 17.49
N CYS A 512 -26.25 21.55 18.17
CA CYS A 512 -27.14 22.57 17.62
C CYS A 512 -26.58 23.21 16.34
N ALA A 513 -25.28 23.55 16.33
CA ALA A 513 -24.63 24.16 15.17
C ALA A 513 -24.65 23.22 13.95
N VAL A 514 -24.44 21.92 14.18
CA VAL A 514 -24.62 20.87 13.16
C VAL A 514 -26.04 20.89 12.57
N GLY A 515 -27.07 20.95 13.43
CA GLY A 515 -28.46 21.01 13.01
C GLY A 515 -28.78 22.21 12.12
N GLU A 516 -28.30 23.40 12.49
CA GLU A 516 -28.46 24.62 11.70
C GLU A 516 -27.79 24.51 10.32
N GLN A 517 -26.59 23.93 10.26
CA GLN A 517 -25.86 23.73 9.02
C GLN A 517 -26.57 22.72 8.10
N LEU A 518 -27.07 21.61 8.65
CA LEU A 518 -27.84 20.60 7.93
C LEU A 518 -29.14 21.17 7.35
N HIS A 519 -29.88 21.93 8.16
CA HIS A 519 -31.09 22.62 7.70
C HIS A 519 -30.78 23.59 6.55
N ARG A 520 -29.68 24.34 6.66
CA ARG A 520 -29.29 25.29 5.62
C ARG A 520 -28.96 24.58 4.31
N ILE A 521 -28.21 23.48 4.34
CA ILE A 521 -27.85 22.77 3.10
C ILE A 521 -29.05 22.05 2.48
N SER A 522 -30.01 21.56 3.28
CA SER A 522 -31.24 20.94 2.77
C SER A 522 -32.14 21.95 2.05
N LEU A 523 -32.11 23.23 2.47
CA LEU A 523 -32.83 24.30 1.78
C LEU A 523 -32.11 24.82 0.53
N ASN A 524 -30.78 24.83 0.53
CA ASN A 524 -29.98 25.44 -0.52
C ASN A 524 -29.71 24.51 -1.71
N TYR A 525 -29.73 23.20 -1.48
CA TYR A 525 -29.43 22.20 -2.51
C TYR A 525 -30.59 21.22 -2.63
N ASP A 526 -30.99 20.96 -3.87
CA ASP A 526 -32.03 19.98 -4.22
C ASP A 526 -31.47 18.54 -4.11
N SER A 527 -31.24 18.08 -2.88
CA SER A 527 -30.61 16.78 -2.57
C SER A 527 -31.40 15.99 -1.53
N PRO A 528 -32.04 14.87 -1.91
CA PRO A 528 -32.70 13.96 -0.96
C PRO A 528 -31.77 13.43 0.14
N ILE A 529 -30.46 13.39 -0.11
CA ILE A 529 -29.45 12.97 0.88
C ILE A 529 -29.25 14.04 1.96
N PHE A 530 -29.27 15.32 1.61
CA PHE A 530 -29.17 16.39 2.62
C PHE A 530 -30.45 16.49 3.44
N ASP A 531 -31.61 16.30 2.79
CA ASP A 531 -32.89 16.20 3.46
C ASP A 531 -32.88 15.06 4.49
N ILE A 532 -32.47 13.85 4.08
CA ILE A 532 -32.46 12.70 4.99
C ILE A 532 -31.48 12.91 6.15
N MET A 533 -30.31 13.55 5.94
CA MET A 533 -29.37 13.83 7.03
C MET A 533 -29.92 14.82 8.05
N TYR A 534 -30.61 15.87 7.60
CA TYR A 534 -31.34 16.75 8.51
C TYR A 534 -32.44 15.99 9.26
N GLY A 535 -33.12 15.07 8.57
CA GLY A 535 -34.05 14.12 9.18
C GLY A 535 -33.42 13.27 10.29
N VAL A 536 -32.25 12.67 10.05
CA VAL A 536 -31.52 11.86 11.04
C VAL A 536 -31.14 12.72 12.26
N TYR A 537 -30.69 13.96 12.06
CA TYR A 537 -30.48 14.90 13.17
C TYR A 537 -31.77 15.12 13.99
N LEU A 538 -32.91 15.30 13.33
CA LEU A 538 -34.21 15.45 13.99
C LEU A 538 -34.69 14.19 14.69
N ASN A 539 -34.10 13.02 14.46
CA ASN A 539 -34.50 11.78 15.14
C ASN A 539 -34.40 11.89 16.68
N ILE A 540 -33.54 12.75 17.20
CA ILE A 540 -33.44 13.02 18.65
C ILE A 540 -34.54 13.99 19.12
N GLN A 541 -34.96 14.93 18.27
CA GLN A 541 -35.80 16.09 18.64
C GLN A 541 -37.29 15.92 18.25
N ASP A 542 -37.55 15.48 17.03
CA ASP A 542 -38.89 15.30 16.45
C ASP A 542 -38.88 14.15 15.42
N THR A 543 -39.12 12.93 15.92
CA THR A 543 -39.16 11.72 15.06
C THR A 543 -40.30 11.74 14.04
N LYS A 544 -41.36 12.53 14.26
CA LYS A 544 -42.47 12.65 13.30
C LYS A 544 -42.09 13.54 12.14
N GLN A 545 -41.37 14.62 12.42
CA GLN A 545 -40.80 15.46 11.37
C GLN A 545 -39.76 14.69 10.55
N PHE A 546 -38.91 13.88 11.20
CA PHE A 546 -38.00 12.98 10.49
C PHE A 546 -38.75 12.05 9.54
N GLU A 547 -39.81 11.38 9.99
CA GLU A 547 -40.59 10.49 9.11
C GLU A 547 -41.16 11.20 7.89
N LEU A 548 -41.68 12.42 8.05
CA LEU A 548 -42.20 13.21 6.93
C LEU A 548 -41.10 13.53 5.91
N ILE A 549 -39.93 13.94 6.38
CA ILE A 549 -38.76 14.24 5.53
C ILE A 549 -38.29 12.97 4.82
N ALA A 550 -38.16 11.87 5.56
CA ALA A 550 -37.70 10.60 5.02
C ALA A 550 -38.64 10.06 3.94
N LYS A 551 -39.96 10.19 4.14
CA LYS A 551 -40.96 9.87 3.12
C LYS A 551 -40.76 10.69 1.85
N GLN A 552 -40.62 12.02 1.97
CA GLN A 552 -40.44 12.91 0.83
C GLN A 552 -39.15 12.62 0.07
N ALA A 553 -38.05 12.34 0.80
CA ALA A 553 -36.78 11.96 0.21
C ALA A 553 -36.89 10.63 -0.56
N TYR A 554 -37.52 9.61 0.04
CA TYR A 554 -37.75 8.30 -0.58
C TYR A 554 -38.62 8.38 -1.84
N GLU A 555 -39.69 9.19 -1.82
CA GLU A 555 -40.55 9.42 -2.99
C GLU A 555 -39.82 10.14 -4.15
N ARG A 556 -38.81 10.96 -3.84
CA ARG A 556 -37.99 11.65 -4.85
C ARG A 556 -36.88 10.77 -5.39
N GLN A 557 -36.24 9.97 -4.56
CA GLN A 557 -35.10 9.14 -4.94
C GLN A 557 -34.98 7.89 -4.05
N GLN A 558 -35.12 6.71 -4.67
CA GLN A 558 -35.03 5.41 -4.01
C GLN A 558 -33.59 4.87 -4.09
N ILE A 559 -32.75 5.25 -3.14
CA ILE A 559 -31.40 4.70 -2.96
C ILE A 559 -31.28 4.02 -1.58
N LYS A 560 -30.35 3.07 -1.48
CA LYS A 560 -30.12 2.20 -0.30
C LYS A 560 -30.05 3.00 1.00
N TYR A 561 -29.25 4.05 1.08
CA TYR A 561 -29.12 4.89 2.27
C TYR A 561 -30.46 5.51 2.73
N ILE A 562 -31.20 6.15 1.81
CA ILE A 562 -32.47 6.84 2.12
C ILE A 562 -33.53 5.83 2.57
N GLU A 563 -33.65 4.71 1.87
CA GLU A 563 -34.62 3.66 2.22
C GLU A 563 -34.33 3.10 3.62
N ARG A 564 -33.06 2.84 3.96
CA ARG A 564 -32.67 2.39 5.30
C ARG A 564 -33.11 3.36 6.39
N GLN A 565 -32.88 4.66 6.19
CA GLN A 565 -33.31 5.68 7.16
C GLN A 565 -34.84 5.79 7.26
N TYR A 566 -35.56 5.65 6.14
CA TYR A 566 -37.01 5.70 6.12
C TYR A 566 -37.63 4.47 6.81
N LEU A 567 -37.15 3.27 6.51
CA LEU A 567 -37.57 2.04 7.18
C LEU A 567 -37.32 2.10 8.69
N ARG A 568 -36.17 2.65 9.10
CA ARG A 568 -35.80 2.87 10.51
C ARG A 568 -36.84 3.74 11.23
N VAL A 569 -37.14 4.92 10.71
CA VAL A 569 -38.06 5.86 11.39
C VAL A 569 -39.50 5.35 11.40
N LEU A 570 -39.96 4.66 10.35
CA LEU A 570 -41.28 4.03 10.32
C LEU A 570 -41.45 3.01 11.44
N ILE A 571 -40.43 2.19 11.70
CA ILE A 571 -40.44 1.21 12.80
C ILE A 571 -40.46 1.89 14.15
N PHE A 572 -39.62 2.92 14.35
CA PHE A 572 -39.57 3.64 15.62
C PHE A 572 -40.85 4.44 15.92
N ASN A 573 -41.55 4.95 14.91
CA ASN A 573 -42.84 5.63 15.07
C ASN A 573 -44.04 4.67 15.10
N GLY A 574 -43.83 3.37 14.88
CA GLY A 574 -44.89 2.34 14.92
C GLY A 574 -45.77 2.29 13.66
N ASN A 575 -45.30 2.82 12.53
CA ASN A 575 -46.00 2.86 11.25
C ASN A 575 -45.77 1.59 10.42
N PHE A 576 -46.15 0.43 10.98
CA PHE A 576 -45.89 -0.90 10.42
C PHE A 576 -46.58 -1.15 9.06
N GLU A 577 -47.74 -0.53 8.81
CA GLU A 577 -48.45 -0.71 7.53
C GLU A 577 -47.65 -0.11 6.37
N VAL A 578 -47.15 1.11 6.55
CA VAL A 578 -46.31 1.80 5.57
C VAL A 578 -44.95 1.09 5.44
N PHE A 579 -44.37 0.64 6.56
CA PHE A 579 -43.13 -0.15 6.55
C PHE A 579 -43.25 -1.40 5.66
N ASN A 580 -44.33 -2.18 5.80
CA ASN A 580 -44.56 -3.36 4.98
C ASN A 580 -44.74 -3.01 3.50
N GLN A 581 -45.39 -1.88 3.18
CA GLN A 581 -45.51 -1.42 1.80
C GLN A 581 -44.13 -1.13 1.19
N VAL A 582 -43.30 -0.33 1.88
CA VAL A 582 -41.96 0.02 1.41
C VAL A 582 -41.11 -1.24 1.19
N ILE A 583 -41.13 -2.18 2.14
CA ILE A 583 -40.37 -3.44 2.02
C ILE A 583 -40.84 -4.30 0.85
N SER A 584 -42.14 -4.35 0.58
CA SER A 584 -42.68 -5.15 -0.53
C SER A 584 -42.23 -4.65 -1.91
N GLU A 585 -41.90 -3.35 -2.01
CA GLU A 585 -41.43 -2.71 -3.23
C GLU A 585 -39.90 -2.58 -3.29
N SER A 586 -39.21 -2.72 -2.14
CA SER A 586 -37.76 -2.57 -2.00
C SER A 586 -36.99 -3.57 -2.87
N ILE A 587 -35.90 -3.09 -3.49
CA ILE A 587 -34.89 -3.95 -4.14
C ILE A 587 -33.64 -4.14 -3.26
N PHE A 588 -33.53 -3.42 -2.15
CA PHE A 588 -32.34 -3.40 -1.28
C PHE A 588 -32.46 -4.37 -0.09
N VAL A 589 -33.68 -4.81 0.23
CA VAL A 589 -33.94 -5.82 1.28
C VAL A 589 -33.88 -7.23 0.67
N ALA A 590 -33.20 -8.14 1.38
CA ALA A 590 -33.09 -9.54 0.98
C ALA A 590 -34.46 -10.22 0.88
N GLU A 591 -34.65 -11.03 -0.16
CA GLU A 591 -35.95 -11.58 -0.53
C GLU A 591 -36.51 -12.53 0.54
N GLU A 592 -35.66 -13.33 1.18
CA GLU A 592 -36.04 -14.21 2.29
C GLU A 592 -36.54 -13.42 3.51
N ILE A 593 -36.02 -12.22 3.76
CA ILE A 593 -36.48 -11.34 4.84
C ILE A 593 -37.87 -10.79 4.52
N LYS A 594 -38.12 -10.37 3.27
CA LYS A 594 -39.44 -9.91 2.81
C LYS A 594 -40.49 -11.00 2.97
N GLN A 595 -40.15 -12.21 2.54
CA GLN A 595 -41.03 -13.36 2.62
C GLN A 595 -41.33 -13.74 4.08
N GLU A 596 -40.31 -13.73 4.95
CA GLU A 596 -40.50 -14.00 6.37
C GLU A 596 -41.37 -12.93 7.05
N LEU A 597 -41.14 -11.65 6.78
CA LEU A 597 -41.97 -10.55 7.28
C LEU A 597 -43.44 -10.73 6.87
N ASN A 598 -43.70 -11.04 5.60
CA ASN A 598 -45.05 -11.32 5.11
C ASN A 598 -45.67 -12.53 5.79
N TYR A 599 -44.90 -13.61 5.95
CA TYR A 599 -45.33 -14.83 6.62
C TYR A 599 -45.75 -14.58 8.08
N ARG A 600 -44.93 -13.84 8.85
CA ARG A 600 -45.22 -13.51 10.25
C ARG A 600 -46.37 -12.50 10.40
N ASN A 601 -46.53 -11.59 9.44
CA ASN A 601 -47.61 -10.60 9.43
C ASN A 601 -48.99 -11.26 9.20
N GLN A 602 -49.08 -12.25 8.30
CA GLN A 602 -50.33 -12.99 8.03
C GLN A 602 -50.88 -13.70 9.29
N ASP A 603 -50.00 -14.19 10.15
CA ASP A 603 -50.35 -14.86 11.42
C ASP A 603 -50.51 -13.88 12.61
N LYS A 604 -50.48 -12.55 12.36
CA LYS A 604 -50.56 -11.47 13.37
C LYS A 604 -49.50 -11.57 14.47
N GLN A 605 -48.32 -12.11 14.16
CA GLN A 605 -47.24 -12.28 15.12
C GLN A 605 -46.32 -11.06 15.17
N LEU A 606 -46.87 -9.93 15.61
CA LEU A 606 -46.19 -8.61 15.57
C LEU A 606 -44.87 -8.58 16.36
N ASP A 607 -44.74 -9.40 17.40
CA ASP A 607 -43.53 -9.49 18.23
C ASP A 607 -42.31 -10.02 17.44
N TYR A 608 -42.52 -10.72 16.32
CA TYR A 608 -41.45 -11.28 15.47
C TYR A 608 -41.06 -10.38 14.28
N ILE A 609 -41.83 -9.31 14.03
CA ILE A 609 -41.58 -8.33 12.96
C ILE A 609 -40.43 -7.40 13.36
N SER A 610 -40.38 -6.97 14.63
CA SER A 610 -39.39 -5.99 15.10
C SER A 610 -37.93 -6.45 14.91
N PRO A 611 -37.55 -7.71 15.25
CA PRO A 611 -36.19 -8.20 14.97
C PRO A 611 -35.84 -8.16 13.48
N LEU A 612 -36.71 -8.68 12.61
CA LEU A 612 -36.46 -8.70 11.17
C LEU A 612 -36.37 -7.30 10.57
N ALA A 613 -37.14 -6.37 11.12
CA ALA A 613 -37.09 -4.98 10.69
C ALA A 613 -35.70 -4.37 10.90
N TYR A 614 -35.03 -4.68 12.01
CA TYR A 614 -33.66 -4.24 12.26
C TYR A 614 -32.68 -4.65 11.13
N LEU A 615 -32.80 -5.88 10.61
CA LEU A 615 -31.98 -6.33 9.48
C LEU A 615 -32.25 -5.55 8.19
N CYS A 616 -33.48 -5.07 7.99
CA CYS A 616 -33.86 -4.31 6.79
C CYS A 616 -33.15 -2.96 6.69
N PHE A 617 -32.71 -2.40 7.83
CA PHE A 617 -31.91 -1.17 7.89
C PHE A 617 -30.53 -1.39 8.53
N ASN A 618 -30.01 -2.62 8.40
CA ASN A 618 -28.64 -3.02 8.80
C ASN A 618 -28.30 -2.82 10.29
N ASP A 619 -29.30 -2.84 11.18
CA ASP A 619 -29.11 -2.72 12.63
C ASP A 619 -28.94 -4.11 13.28
N VAL A 620 -27.78 -4.69 13.01
CA VAL A 620 -27.43 -6.04 13.42
C VAL A 620 -27.47 -6.23 14.93
N ASP A 621 -26.94 -5.26 15.66
CA ASP A 621 -26.86 -5.30 17.11
C ASP A 621 -28.27 -5.37 17.73
N SER A 622 -29.20 -4.53 17.26
CA SER A 622 -30.59 -4.59 17.71
C SER A 622 -31.26 -5.90 17.35
N TYR A 623 -30.97 -6.47 16.18
CA TYR A 623 -31.45 -7.80 15.81
C TYR A 623 -30.98 -8.87 16.80
N VAL A 624 -29.68 -8.96 17.06
CA VAL A 624 -29.08 -9.94 17.97
C VAL A 624 -29.61 -9.76 19.40
N LYS A 625 -29.71 -8.52 19.90
CA LYS A 625 -30.25 -8.21 21.23
C LYS A 625 -31.75 -8.48 21.36
N ALA A 626 -32.50 -8.47 20.25
CA ALA A 626 -33.92 -8.77 20.24
C ALA A 626 -34.22 -10.28 20.25
N ILE A 627 -33.37 -11.13 19.68
CA ILE A 627 -33.58 -12.59 19.60
C ILE A 627 -33.91 -13.22 20.96
N PRO A 628 -33.14 -12.99 22.06
CA PRO A 628 -33.44 -13.60 23.36
C PRO A 628 -34.81 -13.25 23.94
N ARG A 629 -35.43 -12.15 23.48
CA ARG A 629 -36.73 -11.66 23.96
C ARG A 629 -37.92 -12.33 23.29
N LEU A 630 -37.71 -13.11 22.22
CA LEU A 630 -38.78 -13.79 21.51
C LEU A 630 -39.31 -14.98 22.34
N TYR A 631 -40.63 -15.11 22.42
CA TYR A 631 -41.28 -16.16 23.23
C TYR A 631 -41.09 -17.56 22.63
N ASP A 632 -41.32 -17.69 21.32
CA ASP A 632 -41.23 -18.97 20.62
C ASP A 632 -39.78 -19.45 20.51
N LYS A 633 -39.49 -20.63 21.06
CA LYS A 633 -38.17 -21.26 20.98
C LYS A 633 -37.78 -21.57 19.52
N SER A 634 -38.73 -21.97 18.68
CA SER A 634 -38.50 -22.32 17.28
C SER A 634 -38.03 -21.11 16.46
N VAL A 635 -38.71 -19.98 16.61
CA VAL A 635 -38.36 -18.71 15.96
C VAL A 635 -37.03 -18.17 16.48
N ARG A 636 -36.78 -18.26 17.80
CA ARG A 636 -35.49 -17.87 18.40
C ARG A 636 -34.32 -18.61 17.78
N VAL A 637 -34.40 -19.94 17.76
CA VAL A 637 -33.35 -20.78 17.19
C VAL A 637 -33.16 -20.45 15.71
N LEU A 638 -34.26 -20.25 14.97
CA LEU A 638 -34.20 -19.96 13.55
C LEU A 638 -33.56 -18.60 13.24
N TYR A 639 -33.94 -17.54 13.94
CA TYR A 639 -33.35 -16.21 13.75
C TYR A 639 -31.90 -16.17 14.23
N GLN A 640 -31.57 -16.93 15.29
CA GLN A 640 -30.18 -17.10 15.70
C GLN A 640 -29.35 -17.76 14.60
N LEU A 641 -29.85 -18.84 13.99
CA LEU A 641 -29.18 -19.51 12.86
C LEU A 641 -29.04 -18.58 11.64
N TYR A 642 -30.04 -17.74 11.38
CA TYR A 642 -29.96 -16.76 10.29
C TYR A 642 -28.94 -15.65 10.58
N ALA A 643 -28.88 -15.14 11.82
CA ALA A 643 -27.83 -14.23 12.26
C ALA A 643 -26.45 -14.87 12.04
N GLU A 644 -26.26 -16.09 12.52
CA GLU A 644 -25.01 -16.85 12.38
C GLU A 644 -24.65 -17.07 10.90
N PHE A 645 -25.62 -17.36 10.02
CA PHE A 645 -25.41 -17.47 8.57
C PHE A 645 -24.97 -16.15 7.92
N ILE A 646 -25.54 -15.02 8.34
CA ILE A 646 -25.16 -13.70 7.82
C ILE A 646 -23.71 -13.37 8.22
N TYR A 647 -23.27 -13.68 9.45
CA TYR A 647 -21.97 -13.24 9.99
C TYR A 647 -20.83 -14.28 9.95
N ASP A 648 -21.13 -15.56 9.73
CA ASP A 648 -20.13 -16.63 9.84
C ASP A 648 -20.40 -17.79 8.87
N GLU A 649 -19.51 -18.02 7.89
CA GLU A 649 -19.57 -19.21 7.04
C GLU A 649 -19.37 -20.53 7.84
N LYS A 650 -19.06 -20.47 9.14
CA LYS A 650 -18.66 -21.62 9.97
C LYS A 650 -19.74 -22.23 10.86
N VAL A 651 -20.94 -21.66 11.04
CA VAL A 651 -21.84 -22.16 12.11
C VAL A 651 -22.83 -23.25 11.67
N ILE A 652 -23.13 -23.41 10.37
CA ILE A 652 -23.82 -24.62 9.87
C ILE A 652 -22.83 -25.81 9.76
N ARG A 653 -21.82 -25.89 10.64
CA ARG A 653 -20.77 -26.92 10.63
C ARG A 653 -20.68 -27.75 11.92
N GLY A 654 -21.51 -27.44 12.93
CA GLY A 654 -21.48 -28.12 14.24
C GLY A 654 -22.81 -28.71 14.73
N ARG A 655 -23.92 -28.47 14.04
CA ARG A 655 -25.20 -29.17 14.26
C ARG A 655 -25.70 -29.64 12.91
N ASP A 656 -26.06 -30.91 12.79
CA ASP A 656 -26.80 -31.38 11.61
C ASP A 656 -28.05 -30.51 11.46
N PHE A 657 -28.22 -29.84 10.32
CA PHE A 657 -29.45 -29.07 10.04
C PHE A 657 -30.70 -29.98 10.18
N TYR A 658 -30.50 -31.29 9.99
CA TYR A 658 -31.46 -32.36 10.27
C TYR A 658 -31.84 -32.53 11.75
N ASP A 659 -30.91 -32.34 12.70
CA ASP A 659 -31.18 -32.45 14.13
C ASP A 659 -32.04 -31.27 14.65
N ILE A 660 -31.88 -30.09 14.05
CA ILE A 660 -32.64 -28.89 14.44
C ILE A 660 -33.99 -28.81 13.71
N SER A 661 -34.18 -29.56 12.62
CA SER A 661 -35.41 -29.55 11.82
C SER A 661 -36.68 -29.84 12.62
N ASN A 662 -36.58 -30.60 13.72
CA ASN A 662 -37.70 -30.90 14.63
C ASN A 662 -37.96 -29.78 15.66
N GLU A 663 -37.04 -28.82 15.82
CA GLU A 663 -37.13 -27.72 16.79
C GLU A 663 -37.50 -26.37 16.17
N VAL A 664 -37.50 -26.25 14.83
CA VAL A 664 -37.76 -25.00 14.10
C VAL A 664 -39.00 -25.06 13.21
N ASP A 665 -39.60 -23.90 12.94
CA ASP A 665 -40.75 -23.78 12.05
C ASP A 665 -40.37 -24.06 10.59
N GLN A 666 -40.67 -25.27 10.12
CA GLN A 666 -40.29 -25.74 8.78
C GLN A 666 -40.99 -25.02 7.62
N LYS A 667 -42.01 -24.20 7.90
CA LYS A 667 -42.72 -23.41 6.88
C LYS A 667 -42.18 -21.99 6.73
N SER A 668 -41.33 -21.56 7.67
CA SER A 668 -40.69 -20.26 7.62
C SER A 668 -39.87 -20.08 6.33
N PRO A 669 -40.08 -18.97 5.59
CA PRO A 669 -39.20 -18.57 4.50
C PRO A 669 -37.72 -18.52 4.86
N ILE A 670 -37.33 -18.03 6.04
CA ILE A 670 -35.93 -18.08 6.51
C ILE A 670 -35.45 -19.53 6.64
N TYR A 671 -36.26 -20.45 7.17
CA TYR A 671 -35.88 -21.86 7.24
C TYR A 671 -35.70 -22.47 5.85
N LEU A 672 -36.62 -22.20 4.92
CA LEU A 672 -36.52 -22.69 3.54
C LEU A 672 -35.30 -22.11 2.83
N PHE A 673 -34.99 -20.84 3.07
CA PHE A 673 -33.78 -20.19 2.60
C PHE A 673 -32.54 -20.86 3.17
N LEU A 674 -32.42 -21.01 4.50
CA LEU A 674 -31.28 -21.65 5.15
C LEU A 674 -31.09 -23.11 4.70
N LYS A 675 -32.18 -23.86 4.52
CA LYS A 675 -32.17 -25.21 3.96
C LYS A 675 -31.67 -25.25 2.51
N LYS A 676 -32.01 -24.24 1.70
CA LYS A 676 -31.52 -24.11 0.32
C LYS A 676 -30.08 -23.56 0.27
N ALA A 677 -29.71 -22.73 1.24
CA ALA A 677 -28.42 -22.10 1.39
C ALA A 677 -27.37 -23.01 2.04
N GLU A 678 -27.78 -24.17 2.55
CA GLU A 678 -26.90 -25.28 2.90
C GLU A 678 -26.13 -25.71 1.64
N LYS A 679 -24.94 -25.13 1.48
CA LYS A 679 -24.04 -25.45 0.37
C LYS A 679 -23.52 -26.87 0.58
N LEU A 680 -24.08 -27.82 -0.16
CA LEU A 680 -23.51 -29.16 -0.23
C LEU A 680 -22.09 -29.04 -0.75
N THR A 681 -21.12 -29.38 0.08
CA THR A 681 -19.70 -29.33 -0.25
C THR A 681 -19.22 -30.72 -0.57
N TYR A 682 -18.72 -30.91 -1.79
CA TYR A 682 -18.12 -32.17 -2.22
C TYR A 682 -16.63 -31.97 -2.47
N ILE A 683 -15.82 -32.82 -1.83
CA ILE A 683 -14.37 -32.91 -2.11
C ILE A 683 -14.17 -33.81 -3.32
N VAL A 684 -13.46 -33.33 -4.33
CA VAL A 684 -13.12 -34.10 -5.52
C VAL A 684 -11.79 -34.81 -5.28
N ASP A 685 -11.84 -36.14 -5.34
CA ASP A 685 -10.69 -37.04 -5.25
C ASP A 685 -10.89 -38.18 -6.24
N LEU A 686 -10.80 -37.84 -7.53
CA LEU A 686 -11.24 -38.73 -8.61
C LEU A 686 -10.52 -40.08 -8.59
N ASP A 687 -9.23 -40.08 -8.26
CA ASP A 687 -8.34 -41.24 -8.29
C ASP A 687 -8.07 -41.86 -6.91
N ASN A 688 -8.70 -41.34 -5.84
CA ASN A 688 -8.56 -41.83 -4.46
C ASN A 688 -7.13 -41.70 -3.91
N ASP A 689 -6.47 -40.57 -4.18
CA ASP A 689 -5.06 -40.32 -3.88
C ASP A 689 -4.84 -39.49 -2.60
N LEU A 690 -5.90 -39.08 -1.91
CA LEU A 690 -5.77 -38.39 -0.62
C LEU A 690 -5.31 -39.35 0.48
N SER A 691 -4.25 -38.96 1.18
CA SER A 691 -3.76 -39.68 2.35
C SER A 691 -4.74 -39.57 3.53
N ASP A 692 -4.71 -40.57 4.42
CA ASP A 692 -5.50 -40.55 5.66
C ASP A 692 -5.19 -39.31 6.52
N GLU A 693 -3.92 -38.85 6.52
CA GLU A 693 -3.51 -37.60 7.18
C GLU A 693 -4.17 -36.36 6.56
N TYR A 694 -4.26 -36.29 5.23
CA TYR A 694 -4.90 -35.16 4.54
C TYR A 694 -6.43 -35.19 4.69
N LEU A 695 -7.03 -36.39 4.74
CA LEU A 695 -8.44 -36.56 5.06
C LEU A 695 -8.75 -36.12 6.50
N GLN A 696 -7.89 -36.47 7.47
CA GLN A 696 -7.98 -35.95 8.83
C GLN A 696 -7.79 -34.43 8.88
N LEU A 697 -6.93 -33.88 8.03
CA LEU A 697 -6.74 -32.43 7.90
C LEU A 697 -8.01 -31.74 7.37
N ILE A 698 -8.64 -32.28 6.33
CA ILE A 698 -9.93 -31.78 5.83
C ILE A 698 -11.01 -31.89 6.92
N SER A 699 -11.10 -33.03 7.60
CA SER A 699 -12.10 -33.29 8.65
C SER A 699 -11.89 -32.44 9.91
N SER A 700 -10.65 -32.05 10.21
CA SER A 700 -10.29 -31.14 11.31
C SER A 700 -10.31 -29.67 10.89
N SER A 701 -10.29 -29.40 9.58
CA SER A 701 -10.48 -28.06 9.04
C SER A 701 -11.90 -27.59 9.31
N ASN A 702 -12.10 -26.29 9.18
CA ASN A 702 -13.45 -25.78 9.32
C ASN A 702 -14.38 -26.27 8.19
N LEU A 703 -13.97 -26.96 7.11
CA LEU A 703 -14.87 -27.30 5.99
C LEU A 703 -15.95 -28.34 6.37
N ASN A 704 -17.24 -28.00 6.20
CA ASN A 704 -18.31 -29.00 6.31
C ASN A 704 -18.41 -29.77 5.00
N VAL A 705 -17.96 -31.03 4.98
CA VAL A 705 -17.92 -31.89 3.79
C VAL A 705 -19.11 -32.83 3.81
N ASN A 706 -19.99 -32.70 2.81
CA ASN A 706 -21.17 -33.56 2.67
C ASN A 706 -20.82 -34.90 2.00
N GLY A 707 -19.77 -34.93 1.19
CA GLY A 707 -19.33 -36.16 0.55
C GLY A 707 -18.09 -36.02 -0.31
N TYR A 708 -17.66 -37.15 -0.87
CA TYR A 708 -16.52 -37.24 -1.79
C TYR A 708 -17.00 -37.61 -3.19
N CYS A 709 -16.38 -36.99 -4.20
CA CYS A 709 -16.57 -37.33 -5.60
C CYS A 709 -15.36 -38.14 -6.10
N THR A 710 -15.61 -39.37 -6.53
CA THR A 710 -14.59 -40.35 -6.95
C THR A 710 -15.02 -41.08 -8.23
N HIS A 711 -14.08 -41.60 -9.03
CA HIS A 711 -14.42 -42.45 -10.19
C HIS A 711 -15.01 -43.81 -9.82
N HIS A 712 -14.65 -44.32 -8.65
CA HIS A 712 -15.09 -45.62 -8.15
C HIS A 712 -15.78 -45.44 -6.80
N LYS A 713 -16.97 -46.02 -6.59
CA LYS A 713 -17.68 -46.01 -5.29
C LYS A 713 -16.92 -46.82 -4.24
N ILE A 714 -15.81 -46.28 -3.75
CA ILE A 714 -15.00 -46.81 -2.66
C ILE A 714 -15.39 -46.01 -1.42
N ILE A 715 -15.73 -46.71 -0.33
CA ILE A 715 -16.23 -46.08 0.90
C ILE A 715 -15.08 -45.38 1.61
N LYS A 716 -15.17 -44.06 1.78
CA LYS A 716 -14.36 -43.27 2.72
C LYS A 716 -15.21 -42.90 3.94
N GLU A 717 -14.75 -43.27 5.13
CA GLU A 717 -15.17 -42.74 6.45
C GLU A 717 -16.64 -42.30 6.64
N GLY A 718 -17.63 -43.15 6.33
CA GLY A 718 -19.03 -42.90 6.74
C GLY A 718 -19.74 -41.69 6.10
N LEU A 719 -19.10 -41.01 5.14
CA LEU A 719 -19.65 -39.89 4.36
C LEU A 719 -20.15 -40.36 2.97
N GLU A 720 -21.01 -39.56 2.33
CA GLU A 720 -21.58 -39.90 1.03
C GLU A 720 -20.49 -39.92 -0.07
N VAL A 721 -20.42 -41.00 -0.85
CA VAL A 721 -19.51 -41.09 -2.00
C VAL A 721 -20.33 -41.15 -3.28
N ILE A 722 -20.15 -40.14 -4.13
CA ILE A 722 -20.88 -39.98 -5.39
C ILE A 722 -19.93 -40.07 -6.59
N SER A 723 -20.48 -40.44 -7.75
CA SER A 723 -19.69 -40.40 -8.99
C SER A 723 -19.62 -38.99 -9.56
N LEU A 724 -18.64 -38.72 -10.43
CA LEU A 724 -18.56 -37.44 -11.15
C LEU A 724 -19.84 -37.14 -11.93
N ARG A 725 -20.48 -38.16 -12.50
CA ARG A 725 -21.78 -38.03 -13.18
C ARG A 725 -22.87 -37.56 -12.20
N ASP A 726 -22.96 -38.19 -11.03
CA ASP A 726 -23.96 -37.83 -10.02
C ASP A 726 -23.71 -36.40 -9.52
N LEU A 727 -22.45 -35.98 -9.33
CA LEU A 727 -22.07 -34.61 -8.95
C LEU A 727 -22.52 -33.58 -10.00
N ILE A 728 -22.41 -33.90 -11.28
CA ILE A 728 -22.86 -33.04 -12.39
C ILE A 728 -24.39 -32.95 -12.43
N GLU A 729 -25.09 -34.07 -12.28
CA GLU A 729 -26.56 -34.11 -12.20
C GLU A 729 -27.06 -33.29 -10.98
N LEU A 730 -26.36 -33.39 -9.85
CA LEU A 730 -26.59 -32.57 -8.65
C LEU A 730 -26.33 -31.08 -8.90
N LYS A 731 -25.20 -30.69 -9.52
CA LYS A 731 -24.89 -29.27 -9.81
C LYS A 731 -25.86 -28.66 -10.82
N ASN A 732 -26.35 -29.44 -11.78
CA ASN A 732 -27.36 -28.99 -12.75
C ASN A 732 -28.76 -28.83 -12.16
N SER A 733 -29.05 -29.53 -11.06
CA SER A 733 -30.35 -29.46 -10.36
C SER A 733 -30.33 -28.56 -9.13
N ASN A 734 -29.14 -28.18 -8.64
CA ASN A 734 -28.93 -27.31 -7.48
C ASN A 734 -27.72 -26.38 -7.69
N GLU A 735 -27.98 -25.07 -7.84
CA GLU A 735 -26.93 -24.06 -8.07
C GLU A 735 -25.96 -23.91 -6.88
N MET A 736 -26.35 -24.36 -5.67
CA MET A 736 -25.65 -24.11 -4.41
C MET A 736 -24.60 -25.16 -4.02
N ILE A 737 -24.15 -26.01 -4.95
CA ILE A 737 -23.09 -26.99 -4.67
C ILE A 737 -21.70 -26.36 -4.76
N LYS A 738 -20.92 -26.52 -3.69
CA LYS A 738 -19.51 -26.12 -3.61
C LYS A 738 -18.63 -27.32 -3.96
N ILE A 739 -17.87 -27.18 -5.03
CA ILE A 739 -16.91 -28.20 -5.48
C ILE A 739 -15.52 -27.76 -5.04
N ILE A 740 -14.84 -28.63 -4.28
CA ILE A 740 -13.50 -28.37 -3.75
C ILE A 740 -12.54 -29.43 -4.27
N VAL A 741 -11.41 -29.01 -4.84
CA VAL A 741 -10.33 -29.87 -5.31
C VAL A 741 -9.11 -29.68 -4.40
N PRO A 742 -8.61 -30.71 -3.72
CA PRO A 742 -7.36 -30.63 -2.95
C PRO A 742 -6.15 -30.27 -3.81
N PHE A 743 -5.29 -29.37 -3.31
CA PHE A 743 -4.03 -29.00 -3.93
C PHE A 743 -2.95 -30.08 -3.68
N ASN A 744 -3.09 -31.20 -4.38
CA ASN A 744 -2.13 -32.30 -4.38
C ASN A 744 -1.45 -32.44 -5.76
N ASN A 745 -0.62 -33.46 -5.94
CA ASN A 745 0.11 -33.66 -7.21
C ASN A 745 -0.81 -33.86 -8.44
N GLU A 746 -2.09 -34.22 -8.22
CA GLU A 746 -3.08 -34.48 -9.28
C GLU A 746 -4.09 -33.35 -9.47
N TYR A 747 -4.03 -32.26 -8.68
CA TYR A 747 -5.08 -31.23 -8.69
C TYR A 747 -5.30 -30.62 -10.09
N VAL A 748 -4.22 -30.39 -10.85
CA VAL A 748 -4.28 -29.86 -12.22
C VAL A 748 -5.09 -30.79 -13.12
N LYS A 749 -4.85 -32.10 -13.03
CA LYS A 749 -5.55 -33.12 -13.81
C LYS A 749 -7.02 -33.17 -13.43
N GLN A 750 -7.32 -33.16 -12.12
CA GLN A 750 -8.68 -33.19 -11.60
C GLN A 750 -9.50 -31.96 -12.05
N VAL A 751 -8.96 -30.75 -11.91
CA VAL A 751 -9.63 -29.51 -12.38
C VAL A 751 -9.87 -29.55 -13.89
N ARG A 752 -8.90 -30.03 -14.67
CA ARG A 752 -9.04 -30.21 -16.14
C ARG A 752 -10.15 -31.19 -16.50
N GLU A 753 -10.29 -32.27 -15.73
CA GLU A 753 -11.36 -33.26 -15.93
C GLU A 753 -12.74 -32.71 -15.56
N LEU A 754 -12.85 -31.98 -14.44
CA LEU A 754 -14.08 -31.29 -14.06
C LEU A 754 -14.56 -30.33 -15.16
N ALA A 755 -13.65 -29.51 -15.70
CA ALA A 755 -13.96 -28.57 -16.78
C ALA A 755 -14.49 -29.27 -18.05
N ARG A 756 -13.87 -30.40 -18.45
CA ARG A 756 -14.31 -31.21 -19.61
C ARG A 756 -15.66 -31.87 -19.38
N SER A 757 -16.00 -32.13 -18.13
CA SER A 757 -17.24 -32.79 -17.73
C SER A 757 -18.40 -31.79 -17.53
N GLY A 758 -18.16 -30.49 -17.76
CA GLY A 758 -19.19 -29.46 -17.74
C GLY A 758 -19.30 -28.68 -16.43
N ILE A 759 -18.40 -28.90 -15.46
CA ILE A 759 -18.31 -28.04 -14.27
C ILE A 759 -17.73 -26.70 -14.67
N THR A 760 -18.43 -25.62 -14.33
CA THR A 760 -18.07 -24.26 -14.75
C THR A 760 -17.26 -23.49 -13.71
N GLU A 761 -17.18 -23.93 -12.46
CA GLU A 761 -16.45 -23.25 -11.40
C GLU A 761 -16.08 -24.25 -10.30
N CYS A 762 -14.97 -24.01 -9.59
CA CYS A 762 -14.60 -24.80 -8.42
C CYS A 762 -13.69 -23.99 -7.49
N ASN A 763 -13.37 -24.55 -6.33
CA ASN A 763 -12.32 -24.03 -5.46
C ASN A 763 -11.20 -25.05 -5.34
N VAL A 764 -9.96 -24.59 -5.27
CA VAL A 764 -8.81 -25.42 -4.95
C VAL A 764 -8.45 -25.19 -3.49
N LEU A 765 -8.36 -26.28 -2.72
CA LEU A 765 -8.05 -26.26 -1.30
C LEU A 765 -6.54 -26.41 -1.09
N VAL A 766 -5.90 -25.37 -0.62
CA VAL A 766 -4.46 -25.33 -0.37
C VAL A 766 -4.20 -25.43 1.12
N ASP A 767 -3.36 -26.37 1.51
CA ASP A 767 -2.81 -26.46 2.85
C ASP A 767 -1.61 -25.51 2.99
N ILE A 768 -1.74 -24.49 3.84
CA ILE A 768 -0.67 -23.58 4.21
C ILE A 768 -0.46 -23.68 5.72
N ASN A 769 0.52 -24.49 6.14
CA ASN A 769 0.80 -24.74 7.56
C ASN A 769 -0.45 -25.22 8.33
N SER A 770 -1.22 -26.10 7.72
CA SER A 770 -2.52 -26.65 8.17
C SER A 770 -3.64 -25.64 8.37
N ASN A 771 -3.50 -24.45 7.80
CA ASN A 771 -4.63 -23.62 7.45
C ASN A 771 -5.05 -23.92 6.01
N MET A 772 -6.31 -24.31 5.89
CA MET A 772 -6.95 -24.68 4.64
C MET A 772 -7.51 -23.43 3.95
N GLU A 773 -6.80 -22.93 2.95
CA GLU A 773 -7.20 -21.78 2.14
C GLU A 773 -7.89 -22.22 0.84
N LEU A 774 -8.83 -21.42 0.34
CA LEU A 774 -9.55 -21.71 -0.91
C LEU A 774 -9.17 -20.72 -2.00
N VAL A 775 -8.64 -21.23 -3.10
CA VAL A 775 -8.43 -20.44 -4.32
C VAL A 775 -9.57 -20.71 -5.29
N TYR A 776 -10.34 -19.68 -5.61
CA TYR A 776 -11.48 -19.77 -6.51
C TYR A 776 -11.04 -19.84 -7.98
N ILE A 777 -11.57 -20.84 -8.70
CA ILE A 777 -11.38 -21.03 -10.14
C ILE A 777 -12.69 -20.68 -10.84
N ASP A 778 -12.69 -19.51 -11.45
CA ASP A 778 -13.86 -18.91 -12.09
C ASP A 778 -14.25 -19.58 -13.41
N LYS A 779 -15.41 -19.17 -13.92
CA LYS A 779 -16.00 -19.65 -15.18
C LYS A 779 -15.19 -19.36 -16.41
N GLU A 780 -14.45 -18.27 -16.43
CA GLU A 780 -13.63 -17.92 -17.58
C GLU A 780 -12.44 -18.88 -17.68
N LEU A 781 -11.72 -19.09 -16.57
CA LEU A 781 -10.59 -19.99 -16.50
C LEU A 781 -11.03 -21.45 -16.77
N MET A 782 -12.13 -21.91 -16.17
CA MET A 782 -12.69 -23.24 -16.48
C MET A 782 -13.03 -23.40 -17.97
N SER A 783 -13.57 -22.36 -18.63
CA SER A 783 -13.83 -22.38 -20.06
C SER A 783 -12.55 -22.49 -20.91
N LYS A 784 -11.49 -21.75 -20.54
CA LYS A 784 -10.18 -21.82 -21.20
C LYS A 784 -9.54 -23.21 -21.01
N ILE A 785 -9.66 -23.78 -19.81
CA ILE A 785 -9.19 -25.14 -19.49
C ILE A 785 -9.91 -26.18 -20.35
N MET A 786 -11.24 -26.08 -20.46
CA MET A 786 -12.06 -26.97 -21.28
C MET A 786 -11.63 -26.94 -22.76
N LYS A 787 -11.28 -25.75 -23.28
CA LYS A 787 -10.74 -25.54 -24.63
C LYS A 787 -9.27 -25.96 -24.80
N LYS A 788 -8.63 -26.45 -23.74
CA LYS A 788 -7.21 -26.82 -23.68
C LYS A 788 -6.25 -25.68 -24.04
N GLU A 789 -6.63 -24.43 -23.76
CA GLU A 789 -5.79 -23.27 -24.08
C GLU A 789 -4.45 -23.28 -23.32
N TYR A 790 -4.37 -24.01 -22.21
CA TYR A 790 -3.14 -24.20 -21.44
C TYR A 790 -2.00 -24.90 -22.20
N LEU A 791 -2.30 -25.58 -23.33
CA LEU A 791 -1.29 -26.21 -24.20
C LEU A 791 -0.64 -25.23 -25.18
N THR A 792 -1.28 -24.08 -25.41
CA THR A 792 -0.83 -23.02 -26.32
C THR A 792 -0.60 -21.68 -25.62
N THR A 793 -0.84 -21.61 -24.31
CA THR A 793 -0.54 -20.44 -23.48
C THR A 793 0.82 -20.64 -22.81
N ILE A 794 1.65 -19.61 -22.79
CA ILE A 794 2.96 -19.58 -22.11
C ILE A 794 2.91 -18.47 -21.05
N SER A 795 3.27 -18.80 -19.81
CA SER A 795 3.35 -17.81 -18.74
C SER A 795 4.77 -17.28 -18.57
N PHE A 796 4.95 -15.99 -18.74
CA PHE A 796 6.21 -15.29 -18.50
C PHE A 796 6.15 -14.58 -17.16
N ASN A 797 7.26 -14.56 -16.42
CA ASN A 797 7.42 -13.67 -15.28
C ASN A 797 8.34 -12.51 -15.68
N LYS A 798 7.83 -11.28 -15.62
CA LYS A 798 8.61 -10.07 -15.91
C LYS A 798 8.98 -9.39 -14.59
N PHE A 799 10.27 -9.44 -14.24
CA PHE A 799 10.76 -9.02 -12.92
C PHE A 799 11.63 -7.76 -13.02
N ASN A 800 11.07 -6.60 -12.65
CA ASN A 800 11.68 -5.24 -12.67
C ASN A 800 12.57 -4.92 -13.91
N ALA A 801 13.32 -3.82 -13.88
CA ALA A 801 14.24 -3.46 -14.98
C ALA A 801 15.54 -4.30 -15.02
N ALA A 802 15.67 -5.34 -14.18
CA ALA A 802 16.82 -6.26 -14.20
C ALA A 802 16.56 -7.55 -15.02
N ASP A 803 15.30 -7.90 -15.33
CA ASP A 803 14.95 -9.09 -16.16
C ASP A 803 14.84 -8.77 -17.66
N SER A 804 15.94 -8.29 -18.23
CA SER A 804 15.96 -7.85 -19.62
C SER A 804 15.90 -8.99 -20.64
N ASN A 805 16.16 -10.25 -20.23
CA ASN A 805 16.01 -11.40 -21.13
C ASN A 805 14.54 -11.65 -21.43
N ILE A 806 13.66 -11.62 -20.42
CA ILE A 806 12.22 -11.72 -20.61
C ILE A 806 11.70 -10.50 -21.40
N GLY A 807 12.18 -9.31 -21.06
CA GLY A 807 11.87 -8.08 -21.81
C GLY A 807 12.15 -8.22 -23.31
N ALA A 808 13.35 -8.70 -23.67
CA ALA A 808 13.75 -8.94 -25.05
C ALA A 808 12.87 -9.97 -25.76
N LEU A 809 12.58 -11.10 -25.10
CA LEU A 809 11.77 -12.19 -25.68
C LEU A 809 10.36 -11.74 -26.02
N LEU A 810 9.75 -10.93 -25.16
CA LEU A 810 8.41 -10.39 -25.37
C LEU A 810 8.42 -9.30 -26.44
N LYS A 811 9.37 -8.36 -26.38
CA LYS A 811 9.44 -7.21 -27.29
C LYS A 811 9.76 -7.63 -28.73
N TYR A 812 10.71 -8.54 -28.91
CA TYR A 812 11.21 -8.99 -30.21
C TYR A 812 10.69 -10.39 -30.60
N MET A 813 9.56 -10.81 -30.03
CA MET A 813 8.91 -12.08 -30.34
C MET A 813 8.71 -12.25 -31.86
N PRO A 814 9.27 -13.28 -32.50
CA PRO A 814 9.09 -13.54 -33.93
C PRO A 814 7.61 -13.76 -34.30
N ASN A 815 7.19 -13.28 -35.47
CA ASN A 815 5.79 -13.32 -35.90
C ASN A 815 5.23 -14.76 -35.97
N GLU A 816 6.04 -15.75 -36.36
CA GLU A 816 5.63 -17.15 -36.42
C GLU A 816 5.13 -17.70 -35.06
N TYR A 817 5.66 -17.18 -33.95
CA TYR A 817 5.25 -17.57 -32.61
C TYR A 817 4.07 -16.75 -32.09
N LYS A 818 3.92 -15.49 -32.53
CA LYS A 818 2.79 -14.62 -32.12
C LYS A 818 1.45 -15.21 -32.53
N ASP A 819 1.41 -15.84 -33.70
CA ASP A 819 0.21 -16.50 -34.21
C ASP A 819 -0.01 -17.89 -33.58
N LYS A 820 1.05 -18.51 -33.01
CA LYS A 820 1.03 -19.86 -32.46
C LYS A 820 0.70 -19.91 -30.97
N TYR A 821 1.14 -18.93 -30.20
CA TYR A 821 1.07 -18.94 -28.73
C TYR A 821 0.37 -17.73 -28.14
N LYS A 822 -0.38 -17.97 -27.06
CA LYS A 822 -0.92 -16.93 -26.18
C LYS A 822 0.07 -16.64 -25.06
N ILE A 823 0.23 -15.38 -24.70
CA ILE A 823 1.15 -14.96 -23.64
C ILE A 823 0.35 -14.54 -22.41
N ASN A 824 0.71 -15.11 -21.26
CA ASN A 824 0.28 -14.66 -19.94
C ASN A 824 1.48 -14.03 -19.23
N ILE A 825 1.38 -12.80 -18.73
CA ILE A 825 2.50 -12.10 -18.08
C ILE A 825 2.16 -11.90 -16.61
N ILE A 826 3.11 -12.24 -15.74
CA ILE A 826 3.01 -12.09 -14.30
C ILE A 826 4.14 -11.19 -13.85
N TYR A 827 3.82 -10.13 -13.13
CA TYR A 827 4.79 -9.11 -12.77
C TYR A 827 5.42 -9.39 -11.41
N GLY A 828 6.74 -9.25 -11.34
CA GLY A 828 7.48 -9.25 -10.08
C GLY A 828 7.19 -10.45 -9.18
N ARG A 829 6.93 -10.17 -7.90
CA ARG A 829 6.74 -11.16 -6.82
C ARG A 829 5.32 -11.76 -6.79
N ASP A 830 4.38 -11.26 -7.60
CA ASP A 830 2.99 -11.76 -7.65
C ASP A 830 2.92 -13.24 -8.02
N VAL A 831 3.94 -13.74 -8.74
CA VAL A 831 4.13 -15.16 -9.10
C VAL A 831 4.11 -16.12 -7.90
N TRP A 832 4.44 -15.64 -6.70
CA TRP A 832 4.45 -16.41 -5.45
C TRP A 832 3.22 -16.16 -4.58
N SER A 833 2.26 -15.35 -5.03
CA SER A 833 0.97 -15.27 -4.36
C SER A 833 0.30 -16.64 -4.38
N LEU A 834 -0.48 -16.92 -3.33
CA LEU A 834 -1.23 -18.16 -3.22
C LEU A 834 -2.12 -18.40 -4.45
N GLU A 835 -2.79 -17.34 -4.89
CA GLU A 835 -3.66 -17.39 -6.06
C GLU A 835 -2.89 -17.77 -7.33
N GLN A 836 -1.76 -17.12 -7.62
CA GLN A 836 -0.97 -17.41 -8.81
C GLN A 836 -0.36 -18.81 -8.77
N THR A 837 0.15 -19.25 -7.62
CA THR A 837 0.71 -20.60 -7.42
C THR A 837 -0.28 -21.70 -7.86
N VAL A 838 -1.57 -21.49 -7.58
CA VAL A 838 -2.64 -22.42 -7.98
C VAL A 838 -3.09 -22.23 -9.43
N ARG A 839 -3.25 -20.97 -9.88
CA ARG A 839 -3.85 -20.66 -11.19
C ARG A 839 -2.89 -20.85 -12.36
N ILE A 840 -1.60 -20.57 -12.20
CA ILE A 840 -0.62 -20.67 -13.29
C ILE A 840 -0.63 -22.04 -13.98
N PRO A 841 -0.56 -23.18 -13.25
CA PRO A 841 -0.54 -24.50 -13.90
C PRO A 841 -1.86 -24.88 -14.62
N LEU A 842 -2.94 -24.18 -14.27
CA LEU A 842 -4.25 -24.30 -14.94
C LEU A 842 -4.33 -23.42 -16.18
N ILE A 843 -3.72 -22.23 -16.14
CA ILE A 843 -3.65 -21.27 -17.25
C ILE A 843 -2.69 -21.75 -18.34
N SER A 844 -1.55 -22.33 -17.95
CA SER A 844 -0.46 -22.68 -18.87
C SER A 844 0.31 -23.89 -18.36
N SER A 845 0.73 -24.76 -19.29
CA SER A 845 1.65 -25.86 -18.97
C SER A 845 3.12 -25.49 -19.09
N TYR A 846 3.44 -24.26 -19.52
CA TYR A 846 4.78 -23.83 -19.88
C TYR A 846 5.09 -22.47 -19.27
N THR A 847 6.16 -22.39 -18.49
CA THR A 847 6.56 -21.16 -17.81
C THR A 847 7.96 -20.74 -18.22
N VAL A 848 8.19 -19.42 -18.30
CA VAL A 848 9.47 -18.83 -18.70
C VAL A 848 9.85 -17.70 -17.74
N SER A 849 11.02 -17.78 -17.10
CA SER A 849 11.53 -16.75 -16.15
C SER A 849 13.00 -16.43 -16.38
N GLY A 850 13.45 -15.22 -16.04
CA GLY A 850 14.88 -14.89 -15.95
C GLY A 850 15.48 -15.02 -14.54
N PHE A 851 14.64 -15.06 -13.50
CA PHE A 851 15.04 -15.11 -12.08
C PHE A 851 14.66 -16.41 -11.37
N ALA A 852 14.50 -17.52 -12.10
CA ALA A 852 14.09 -18.81 -11.54
C ALA A 852 12.78 -18.78 -10.74
N THR A 853 11.91 -17.78 -10.97
CA THR A 853 10.77 -17.48 -10.07
C THR A 853 9.74 -18.60 -10.03
N PHE A 854 9.43 -19.21 -11.18
CA PHE A 854 8.55 -20.37 -11.24
C PHE A 854 9.13 -21.65 -10.63
N LEU A 855 10.45 -21.71 -10.42
CA LEU A 855 11.11 -22.90 -9.86
C LEU A 855 10.85 -23.08 -8.37
N TYR A 856 10.49 -22.00 -7.66
CA TYR A 856 10.10 -22.04 -6.26
C TYR A 856 8.69 -22.60 -6.04
N ASN A 857 7.87 -22.65 -7.10
CA ASN A 857 6.53 -23.23 -7.03
C ASN A 857 6.61 -24.77 -7.17
N PRO A 858 5.62 -25.51 -6.63
CA PRO A 858 5.55 -26.95 -6.85
C PRO A 858 5.54 -27.29 -8.35
N LYS A 859 6.13 -28.44 -8.68
CA LYS A 859 6.47 -28.82 -10.06
C LYS A 859 5.26 -29.29 -10.87
N PHE A 860 4.42 -28.34 -11.30
CA PHE A 860 3.23 -28.60 -12.12
C PHE A 860 3.36 -28.16 -13.59
N THR A 861 4.33 -27.30 -13.87
CA THR A 861 4.58 -26.74 -15.20
C THR A 861 5.93 -27.18 -15.73
N TYR A 862 6.06 -27.17 -17.06
CA TYR A 862 7.33 -27.31 -17.73
C TYR A 862 8.06 -25.96 -17.69
N ASN A 863 9.14 -25.89 -16.92
CA ASN A 863 9.80 -24.66 -16.51
C ASN A 863 11.06 -24.42 -17.34
N ILE A 864 11.09 -23.29 -18.05
CA ILE A 864 12.24 -22.84 -18.85
C ILE A 864 12.82 -21.61 -18.17
N ASP A 865 14.06 -21.70 -17.69
CA ASP A 865 14.77 -20.55 -17.15
C ASP A 865 15.71 -19.97 -18.21
N VAL A 866 15.58 -18.68 -18.49
CA VAL A 866 16.44 -17.97 -19.45
C VAL A 866 17.53 -17.16 -18.79
N GLY A 867 17.61 -17.23 -17.45
CA GLY A 867 18.56 -16.51 -16.62
C GLY A 867 18.45 -14.99 -16.73
N HIS A 868 19.18 -14.31 -15.85
CA HIS A 868 19.33 -12.86 -15.81
C HIS A 868 20.81 -12.45 -15.76
N ALA A 869 21.72 -13.41 -15.91
CA ALA A 869 23.17 -13.19 -15.85
C ALA A 869 23.85 -13.88 -17.03
N GLY A 870 25.00 -13.35 -17.44
CA GLY A 870 25.97 -14.08 -18.26
C GLY A 870 26.84 -14.97 -17.37
N ILE A 871 28.09 -15.16 -17.77
CA ILE A 871 29.07 -15.85 -16.92
C ILE A 871 29.31 -15.00 -15.66
N SER A 872 28.95 -15.56 -14.51
CA SER A 872 29.15 -14.90 -13.22
C SER A 872 30.63 -14.80 -12.89
N ILE A 873 31.03 -13.64 -12.39
CA ILE A 873 32.36 -13.39 -11.82
C ILE A 873 32.34 -13.70 -10.31
N LYS A 874 31.21 -13.41 -9.67
CA LYS A 874 30.95 -13.63 -8.25
C LYS A 874 30.60 -15.09 -8.02
N ALA A 875 30.99 -15.62 -6.87
CA ALA A 875 30.49 -16.90 -6.42
C ALA A 875 29.00 -16.79 -6.01
N CYS A 876 28.18 -17.75 -6.41
CA CYS A 876 26.75 -17.86 -6.05
C CYS A 876 26.43 -19.29 -5.62
N GLY A 877 25.23 -19.50 -5.08
CA GLY A 877 24.75 -20.81 -4.64
C GLY A 877 25.78 -21.50 -3.75
N ILE A 878 26.04 -22.78 -4.00
CA ILE A 878 26.96 -23.58 -3.17
C ILE A 878 28.41 -23.07 -3.18
N MET A 879 28.78 -22.21 -4.14
CA MET A 879 30.13 -21.66 -4.26
C MET A 879 30.32 -20.34 -3.50
N ASP A 880 29.25 -19.62 -3.17
CA ASP A 880 29.32 -18.41 -2.31
C ASP A 880 29.91 -18.80 -0.94
N LYS A 881 30.84 -17.99 -0.42
CA LYS A 881 31.54 -18.29 0.84
C LYS A 881 30.68 -18.18 2.09
N LYS A 882 29.64 -17.34 2.08
CA LYS A 882 28.75 -17.08 3.22
C LYS A 882 27.36 -17.65 3.04
N ASP A 883 26.74 -17.43 1.88
CA ASP A 883 25.35 -17.79 1.63
C ASP A 883 25.22 -18.81 0.51
N LYS A 884 25.06 -20.07 0.92
CA LYS A 884 24.95 -21.23 0.02
C LYS A 884 23.66 -21.25 -0.81
N ARG A 885 22.75 -20.29 -0.62
CA ARG A 885 21.50 -20.14 -1.37
C ARG A 885 21.42 -18.84 -2.17
N SER A 886 22.54 -18.12 -2.29
CA SER A 886 22.55 -16.84 -3.00
C SER A 886 22.26 -17.00 -4.49
N GLY A 887 21.26 -16.30 -4.99
CA GLY A 887 20.81 -16.40 -6.38
C GLY A 887 20.05 -17.70 -6.71
N GLY A 888 19.74 -18.53 -5.70
CA GLY A 888 19.09 -19.83 -5.83
C GLY A 888 19.87 -20.94 -5.13
N ASP A 889 19.27 -22.13 -5.06
CA ASP A 889 19.92 -23.33 -4.54
C ASP A 889 19.61 -24.57 -5.37
N GLN A 890 20.28 -25.68 -5.04
CA GLN A 890 20.14 -26.94 -5.77
C GLN A 890 18.69 -27.43 -5.81
N GLN A 891 17.94 -27.35 -4.70
CA GLN A 891 16.58 -27.87 -4.61
C GLN A 891 15.64 -27.11 -5.53
N VAL A 892 15.78 -25.79 -5.61
CA VAL A 892 15.02 -24.94 -6.53
C VAL A 892 15.28 -25.37 -7.98
N PHE A 893 16.55 -25.55 -8.36
CA PHE A 893 16.90 -25.92 -9.73
C PHE A 893 16.62 -27.39 -10.07
N GLU A 894 16.22 -28.25 -9.13
CA GLU A 894 15.65 -29.56 -9.46
C GLU A 894 14.36 -29.42 -10.29
N ASN A 895 13.58 -28.35 -10.05
CA ASN A 895 12.34 -28.05 -10.73
C ASN A 895 12.51 -27.44 -12.14
N VAL A 896 13.75 -27.19 -12.60
CA VAL A 896 13.98 -26.67 -13.96
C VAL A 896 13.92 -27.79 -14.99
N ASP A 897 13.38 -27.54 -16.18
CA ASP A 897 13.48 -28.50 -17.30
C ASP A 897 14.54 -28.07 -18.31
N ILE A 898 14.60 -26.77 -18.61
CA ILE A 898 15.56 -26.19 -19.54
C ILE A 898 16.16 -24.93 -18.92
N VAL A 899 17.48 -24.80 -19.02
CA VAL A 899 18.22 -23.57 -18.69
C VAL A 899 18.90 -23.06 -19.95
N CYS A 900 18.51 -21.87 -20.40
CA CYS A 900 19.14 -21.22 -21.54
C CYS A 900 20.39 -20.45 -21.10
N THR A 901 21.49 -20.63 -21.81
CA THR A 901 22.79 -20.00 -21.49
C THR A 901 23.49 -19.45 -22.73
N ALA A 902 24.59 -18.74 -22.50
CA ALA A 902 25.37 -18.08 -23.54
C ALA A 902 26.47 -18.97 -24.14
N SER A 903 26.97 -19.95 -23.40
CA SER A 903 28.14 -20.74 -23.76
C SER A 903 28.32 -21.97 -22.87
N HIS A 904 29.21 -22.86 -23.28
CA HIS A 904 29.62 -24.02 -22.47
C HIS A 904 30.24 -23.60 -21.12
N MET A 905 31.02 -22.50 -21.10
CA MET A 905 31.59 -22.00 -19.84
C MET A 905 30.50 -21.50 -18.89
N HIS A 906 29.45 -20.86 -19.42
CA HIS A 906 28.28 -20.48 -18.63
C HIS A 906 27.63 -21.72 -17.98
N ASN A 907 27.43 -22.81 -18.73
CA ASN A 907 26.89 -24.07 -18.18
C ASN A 907 27.71 -24.58 -17.01
N VAL A 908 29.05 -24.62 -17.15
CA VAL A 908 29.96 -25.10 -16.10
C VAL A 908 29.85 -24.25 -14.84
N VAL A 909 29.81 -22.92 -14.98
CA VAL A 909 29.68 -22.01 -13.84
C VAL A 909 28.33 -22.20 -13.13
N PHE A 910 27.21 -22.23 -13.86
CA PHE A 910 25.90 -22.44 -13.24
C PHE A 910 25.75 -23.83 -12.62
N SER A 911 26.32 -24.86 -13.25
CA SER A 911 26.35 -26.23 -12.70
C SER A 911 27.12 -26.25 -11.38
N SER A 912 28.20 -25.47 -11.27
CA SER A 912 28.96 -25.34 -10.02
C SER A 912 28.18 -24.63 -8.91
N PHE A 913 27.21 -23.76 -9.24
CA PHE A 913 26.41 -23.03 -8.25
C PHE A 913 25.20 -23.82 -7.75
N TYR A 914 24.51 -24.50 -8.66
CA TYR A 914 23.18 -25.07 -8.38
C TYR A 914 23.08 -26.56 -8.72
N ALA A 915 24.19 -27.23 -9.06
CA ALA A 915 24.24 -28.65 -9.39
C ALA A 915 23.28 -29.08 -10.53
N ILE A 916 23.07 -28.19 -11.50
CA ILE A 916 22.19 -28.45 -12.64
C ILE A 916 22.83 -29.51 -13.56
N PRO A 917 22.10 -30.57 -13.95
CA PRO A 917 22.60 -31.56 -14.90
C PRO A 917 22.86 -30.98 -16.29
N GLU A 918 23.94 -31.43 -16.93
CA GLU A 918 24.37 -30.95 -18.26
C GLU A 918 23.25 -31.06 -19.32
N ASN A 919 22.43 -32.11 -19.26
CA ASN A 919 21.36 -32.38 -20.22
C ASN A 919 20.13 -31.45 -20.10
N LYS A 920 20.13 -30.52 -19.14
CA LYS A 920 19.09 -29.48 -19.02
C LYS A 920 19.50 -28.16 -19.68
N TYR A 921 20.74 -28.01 -20.13
CA TYR A 921 21.21 -26.76 -20.73
C TYR A 921 20.95 -26.70 -22.23
N GLU A 922 20.55 -25.52 -22.69
CA GLU A 922 20.46 -25.16 -24.11
C GLU A 922 21.23 -23.85 -24.34
N ILE A 923 22.17 -23.86 -25.28
CA ILE A 923 23.00 -22.67 -25.54
C ILE A 923 22.30 -21.83 -26.60
N THR A 924 21.71 -20.72 -26.18
CA THR A 924 20.91 -19.84 -27.05
C THR A 924 21.50 -18.43 -27.18
N GLY A 925 22.51 -18.08 -26.37
CA GLY A 925 22.90 -16.68 -26.17
C GLY A 925 22.05 -16.03 -25.08
N LEU A 926 22.16 -14.71 -24.90
CA LEU A 926 21.31 -13.96 -23.97
C LEU A 926 20.35 -13.08 -24.78
N PRO A 927 19.02 -13.30 -24.71
CA PRO A 927 18.04 -12.49 -25.45
C PRO A 927 18.23 -10.97 -25.30
N ARG A 928 18.61 -10.48 -24.11
CA ARG A 928 18.88 -9.05 -23.86
C ARG A 928 20.02 -8.48 -24.71
N ASN A 929 20.96 -9.29 -25.18
CA ASN A 929 22.06 -8.81 -26.02
C ASN A 929 21.58 -8.42 -27.42
N ASP A 930 20.47 -8.99 -27.90
CA ASP A 930 19.88 -8.55 -29.16
C ASP A 930 19.42 -7.07 -29.05
N MET A 931 18.89 -6.65 -27.90
CA MET A 931 18.43 -5.27 -27.65
C MET A 931 19.56 -4.24 -27.80
N LEU A 932 20.79 -4.60 -27.42
CA LEU A 932 21.98 -3.73 -27.57
C LEU A 932 22.22 -3.30 -29.02
N THR A 933 21.73 -4.10 -29.98
CA THR A 933 21.91 -3.86 -31.41
C THR A 933 20.62 -3.43 -32.11
N LEU A 934 19.47 -3.94 -31.67
CA LEU A 934 18.17 -3.69 -32.29
C LEU A 934 17.52 -2.39 -31.81
N SER A 935 17.84 -1.94 -30.60
CA SER A 935 17.30 -0.70 -30.04
C SER A 935 18.05 0.52 -30.54
N LYS A 936 17.34 1.64 -30.64
CA LYS A 936 17.92 2.94 -30.98
C LYS A 936 18.62 3.57 -29.78
N SER A 937 19.68 2.92 -29.31
CA SER A 937 20.20 3.15 -27.96
C SER A 937 20.61 4.59 -27.67
N ARG A 938 21.25 5.26 -28.65
CA ARG A 938 21.63 6.67 -28.50
C ARG A 938 20.41 7.60 -28.48
N GLU A 939 19.42 7.39 -29.34
CA GLU A 939 18.18 8.20 -29.34
C GLU A 939 17.43 8.04 -28.00
N ASN A 940 17.31 6.80 -27.51
CA ASN A 940 16.67 6.51 -26.23
C ASN A 940 17.42 7.15 -25.06
N LEU A 941 18.76 7.11 -25.07
CA LEU A 941 19.57 7.74 -24.02
C LEU A 941 19.49 9.27 -24.08
N THR A 942 19.53 9.88 -25.27
CA THR A 942 19.30 11.32 -25.45
C THR A 942 17.95 11.73 -24.85
N ALA A 943 16.89 10.96 -25.15
CA ALA A 943 15.56 11.22 -24.63
C ALA A 943 15.50 11.10 -23.10
N LEU A 944 16.13 10.07 -22.53
CA LEU A 944 16.18 9.84 -21.09
C LEU A 944 16.92 10.96 -20.33
N LEU A 945 18.04 11.45 -20.87
CA LEU A 945 18.88 12.45 -20.20
C LEU A 945 18.44 13.90 -20.49
N GLY A 946 17.66 14.13 -21.55
CA GLY A 946 17.22 15.47 -21.96
C GLY A 946 18.35 16.38 -22.47
N VAL A 947 19.50 15.82 -22.86
CA VAL A 947 20.67 16.56 -23.36
C VAL A 947 21.19 15.97 -24.66
N ASP A 948 21.76 16.81 -25.53
CA ASP A 948 22.38 16.35 -26.77
C ASP A 948 23.72 15.66 -26.51
N ILE A 949 23.77 14.36 -26.83
CA ILE A 949 24.95 13.49 -26.65
C ILE A 949 25.58 13.09 -27.99
N SER A 950 25.14 13.66 -29.12
CA SER A 950 25.53 13.22 -30.46
C SER A 950 27.05 13.25 -30.70
N ASP A 951 27.73 14.27 -30.18
CA ASP A 951 29.19 14.46 -30.29
C ASP A 951 29.98 14.01 -29.04
N LYS A 952 29.32 13.38 -28.05
CA LYS A 952 29.95 13.01 -26.76
C LYS A 952 30.41 11.56 -26.72
N LYS A 953 31.47 11.29 -25.95
CA LYS A 953 31.87 9.94 -25.55
C LYS A 953 31.04 9.49 -24.34
N ILE A 954 30.36 8.36 -24.44
CA ILE A 954 29.39 7.90 -23.44
C ILE A 954 30.00 6.83 -22.53
N ILE A 955 30.00 7.08 -21.23
CA ILE A 955 30.53 6.15 -20.23
C ILE A 955 29.36 5.65 -19.38
N PHE A 956 29.29 4.35 -19.13
CA PHE A 956 28.40 3.80 -18.11
C PHE A 956 29.22 3.40 -16.88
N ASN A 957 28.81 3.84 -15.70
CA ASN A 957 29.34 3.37 -14.42
C ASN A 957 28.30 2.50 -13.72
N MET A 958 28.57 1.20 -13.61
CA MET A 958 27.62 0.19 -13.12
C MET A 958 28.33 -0.81 -12.18
N PRO A 959 28.62 -0.40 -10.93
CA PRO A 959 29.28 -1.27 -9.96
C PRO A 959 28.35 -2.36 -9.42
N THR A 960 28.92 -3.35 -8.74
CA THR A 960 28.19 -4.28 -7.90
C THR A 960 27.72 -3.62 -6.61
N PHE A 961 26.64 -4.15 -6.04
CA PHE A 961 26.30 -3.86 -4.66
C PHE A 961 27.38 -4.37 -3.69
N HIS A 962 27.67 -3.58 -2.66
CA HIS A 962 28.55 -3.94 -1.54
C HIS A 962 27.73 -4.14 -0.25
N VAL A 963 26.60 -3.43 -0.13
CA VAL A 963 25.54 -3.60 0.86
C VAL A 963 24.25 -3.96 0.12
N PHE A 964 23.41 -4.84 0.66
CA PHE A 964 22.07 -5.10 0.12
C PHE A 964 21.06 -4.50 1.08
N ASP A 965 20.46 -3.37 0.69
CA ASP A 965 19.57 -2.54 1.51
C ASP A 965 18.40 -3.33 2.11
N GLU A 966 17.73 -4.18 1.32
CA GLU A 966 16.53 -4.93 1.76
C GLU A 966 16.79 -5.93 2.89
N ILE A 967 17.99 -6.51 2.93
CA ILE A 967 18.34 -7.60 3.88
C ILE A 967 19.56 -7.26 4.74
N ASN A 968 20.02 -6.01 4.68
CA ASN A 968 21.22 -5.48 5.34
C ASN A 968 22.45 -6.40 5.23
N ARG A 969 22.62 -7.06 4.07
CA ARG A 969 23.71 -8.00 3.81
C ARG A 969 24.92 -7.25 3.26
N VAL A 970 26.11 -7.67 3.65
CA VAL A 970 27.36 -7.00 3.27
C VAL A 970 28.26 -7.98 2.54
N GLU A 971 28.57 -7.64 1.29
CA GLU A 971 29.36 -8.48 0.37
C GLU A 971 30.72 -7.90 0.01
N GLY A 972 30.86 -6.56 0.06
CA GLY A 972 32.12 -5.85 -0.15
C GLY A 972 32.40 -4.85 0.97
N SER A 973 33.32 -3.92 0.73
CA SER A 973 33.70 -2.94 1.76
C SER A 973 32.57 -1.95 2.07
N HIS A 974 32.14 -1.90 3.33
CA HIS A 974 31.18 -0.88 3.82
C HIS A 974 31.62 0.56 3.55
N LYS A 975 32.94 0.79 3.49
CA LYS A 975 33.52 2.12 3.24
C LYS A 975 33.34 2.59 1.80
N LEU A 976 32.93 1.70 0.90
CA LEU A 976 32.74 1.95 -0.54
C LEU A 976 31.25 1.90 -0.91
N ASN A 977 30.35 2.27 -0.01
CA ASN A 977 28.91 2.35 -0.31
C ASN A 977 28.54 3.65 -1.03
N ASP A 978 29.00 3.82 -2.28
CA ASP A 978 28.64 4.94 -3.15
C ASP A 978 28.61 4.51 -4.63
N ASN A 979 28.25 5.41 -5.56
CA ASN A 979 28.20 5.15 -7.00
C ASN A 979 29.54 4.70 -7.59
N PHE A 980 30.66 5.28 -7.13
CA PHE A 980 31.99 4.85 -7.53
C PHE A 980 32.65 4.14 -6.36
N LYS A 981 33.09 2.89 -6.56
CA LYS A 981 33.68 2.04 -5.51
C LYS A 981 35.16 2.38 -5.28
N ILE A 982 35.43 3.68 -5.16
CA ILE A 982 36.75 4.27 -4.90
C ILE A 982 36.62 5.13 -3.65
N LEU A 983 37.55 4.97 -2.71
CA LEU A 983 37.55 5.73 -1.47
C LEU A 983 37.78 7.22 -1.76
N ASP A 984 37.03 8.09 -1.07
CA ASP A 984 37.14 9.55 -1.17
C ASP A 984 37.00 10.10 -2.60
N PHE A 985 36.10 9.51 -3.40
CA PHE A 985 35.85 9.93 -4.78
C PHE A 985 35.32 11.38 -4.85
N ASN A 986 36.03 12.25 -5.56
CA ASN A 986 35.67 13.64 -5.77
C ASN A 986 34.84 13.79 -7.05
N TYR A 987 33.53 13.89 -6.89
CA TYR A 987 32.57 14.00 -7.99
C TYR A 987 32.69 15.29 -8.80
N GLU A 988 32.96 16.43 -8.16
CA GLU A 988 33.12 17.72 -8.84
C GLU A 988 34.34 17.73 -9.76
N GLN A 989 35.47 17.19 -9.27
CA GLN A 989 36.68 17.03 -10.07
C GLN A 989 36.46 16.05 -11.23
N PHE A 990 35.65 15.01 -11.01
CA PHE A 990 35.34 14.04 -12.05
C PHE A 990 34.43 14.65 -13.13
N ASP A 991 33.40 15.41 -12.74
CA ASP A 991 32.52 16.11 -13.68
C ASP A 991 33.29 17.10 -14.57
N ALA A 992 34.17 17.91 -13.96
CA ALA A 992 35.04 18.83 -14.70
C ALA A 992 35.97 18.08 -15.69
N PHE A 993 36.51 16.93 -15.27
CA PHE A 993 37.30 16.07 -16.15
C PHE A 993 36.47 15.52 -17.34
N LEU A 994 35.21 15.13 -17.11
CA LEU A 994 34.32 14.67 -18.17
C LEU A 994 34.04 15.80 -19.17
N GLU A 995 33.79 17.01 -18.68
CA GLU A 995 33.59 18.21 -19.49
C GLU A 995 34.82 18.52 -20.36
N ASP A 996 36.00 18.63 -19.74
CA ASP A 996 37.28 18.96 -20.41
C ASP A 996 37.64 17.99 -21.54
N ASN A 997 37.15 16.74 -21.45
CA ASN A 997 37.46 15.68 -22.41
C ASN A 997 36.26 15.28 -23.29
N ASN A 998 35.20 16.10 -23.31
CA ASN A 998 34.01 15.89 -24.15
C ASN A 998 33.33 14.54 -23.92
N MET A 999 33.24 14.13 -22.65
CA MET A 999 32.64 12.88 -22.19
C MET A 999 31.35 13.13 -21.40
N ILE A 1000 30.52 12.11 -21.31
CA ILE A 1000 29.37 12.04 -20.41
C ILE A 1000 29.41 10.70 -19.70
N CYS A 1001 29.12 10.68 -18.39
CA CYS A 1001 29.07 9.46 -17.60
C CYS A 1001 27.67 9.27 -17.02
N ILE A 1002 27.11 8.08 -17.19
CA ILE A 1002 25.83 7.67 -16.65
C ILE A 1002 26.10 6.63 -15.57
N SER A 1003 25.86 6.97 -14.32
CA SER A 1003 26.00 6.05 -13.20
C SER A 1003 24.65 5.48 -12.80
N LYS A 1004 24.56 4.14 -12.82
CA LYS A 1004 23.39 3.41 -12.34
C LYS A 1004 23.80 2.48 -11.19
N PRO A 1005 23.24 2.64 -9.98
CA PRO A 1005 23.48 1.68 -8.90
C PRO A 1005 22.82 0.33 -9.20
N HIS A 1006 23.33 -0.70 -8.54
CA HIS A 1006 22.70 -2.02 -8.54
C HIS A 1006 21.38 -1.96 -7.74
N HIS A 1007 20.37 -2.75 -8.13
CA HIS A 1007 19.05 -2.76 -7.45
C HIS A 1007 19.16 -3.04 -5.93
N GLY A 1008 20.16 -3.82 -5.52
CA GLY A 1008 20.45 -4.09 -4.11
C GLY A 1008 20.94 -2.90 -3.27
N GLU A 1009 21.47 -1.83 -3.87
CA GLU A 1009 21.87 -0.57 -3.17
C GLU A 1009 21.07 0.63 -3.68
N GLU A 1010 20.03 0.39 -4.45
CA GLU A 1010 19.39 1.47 -5.22
C GLU A 1010 18.76 2.51 -4.31
N THR A 1011 18.15 2.10 -3.19
CA THR A 1011 17.56 3.01 -2.21
C THR A 1011 18.63 3.89 -1.55
N SER A 1012 19.66 3.27 -0.97
CA SER A 1012 20.67 4.01 -0.20
C SER A 1012 21.55 4.90 -1.08
N ILE A 1013 21.84 4.48 -2.32
CA ILE A 1013 22.63 5.27 -3.27
C ILE A 1013 21.78 6.36 -3.94
N SER A 1014 20.53 6.09 -4.32
CA SER A 1014 19.68 7.11 -4.96
C SER A 1014 19.44 8.30 -4.04
N HIS A 1015 19.20 8.06 -2.74
CA HIS A 1015 19.05 9.13 -1.75
C HIS A 1015 20.30 10.01 -1.63
N LYS A 1016 21.51 9.44 -1.77
CA LYS A 1016 22.76 10.22 -1.79
C LYS A 1016 22.89 11.09 -3.05
N ASN A 1017 22.28 10.67 -4.16
CA ASN A 1017 22.36 11.35 -5.44
C ASN A 1017 21.36 12.51 -5.57
N GLU A 1018 20.33 12.60 -4.73
CA GLU A 1018 19.33 13.68 -4.77
C GLU A 1018 19.97 15.09 -4.69
N LYS A 1019 21.10 15.21 -4.00
CA LYS A 1019 21.83 16.47 -3.83
C LYS A 1019 22.95 16.68 -4.85
N ARG A 1020 23.15 15.75 -5.78
CA ARG A 1020 24.27 15.74 -6.74
C ARG A 1020 23.77 16.16 -8.12
N LEU A 1021 24.05 17.41 -8.48
CA LEU A 1021 23.72 17.97 -9.79
C LEU A 1021 25.01 18.33 -10.52
N TYR A 1022 25.22 17.70 -11.67
CA TYR A 1022 26.44 17.81 -12.47
C TYR A 1022 26.08 17.95 -13.96
N ASN A 1023 26.98 18.51 -14.76
CA ASN A 1023 26.68 18.80 -16.17
C ASN A 1023 26.94 17.59 -17.08
N ASN A 1024 27.93 16.77 -16.73
CA ASN A 1024 28.43 15.66 -17.54
C ASN A 1024 28.35 14.31 -16.81
N LEU A 1025 27.97 14.29 -15.53
CA LEU A 1025 27.71 13.08 -14.75
C LEU A 1025 26.23 12.97 -14.37
N PHE A 1026 25.58 11.93 -14.89
CA PHE A 1026 24.15 11.67 -14.71
C PHE A 1026 23.94 10.45 -13.83
N PHE A 1027 23.00 10.53 -12.90
CA PHE A 1027 22.59 9.39 -12.07
C PHE A 1027 21.22 8.91 -12.51
N ILE A 1028 21.10 7.63 -12.82
CA ILE A 1028 19.82 7.00 -13.18
C ILE A 1028 19.57 5.78 -12.28
N ASN A 1029 18.30 5.45 -12.06
CA ASN A 1029 17.86 4.26 -11.33
C ASN A 1029 16.75 3.53 -12.12
N ASN A 1030 16.21 2.44 -11.56
CA ASN A 1030 15.12 1.68 -12.18
C ASN A 1030 13.86 2.54 -12.38
N ASP A 1031 13.51 3.42 -11.44
CA ASP A 1031 12.36 4.32 -11.58
C ASP A 1031 12.50 5.25 -12.79
N ASN A 1032 13.70 5.76 -13.08
CA ASN A 1032 13.93 6.57 -14.27
C ASN A 1032 13.65 5.79 -15.56
N LEU A 1033 14.01 4.50 -15.60
CA LEU A 1033 13.78 3.63 -16.76
C LEU A 1033 12.30 3.28 -16.90
N GLU A 1034 11.65 2.89 -15.81
CA GLU A 1034 10.23 2.52 -15.79
C GLU A 1034 9.32 3.71 -16.16
N LYS A 1035 9.59 4.91 -15.65
CA LYS A 1035 8.86 6.14 -16.01
C LYS A 1035 8.92 6.48 -17.51
N ASN A 1036 9.95 6.00 -18.20
CA ASN A 1036 10.16 6.24 -19.63
C ASN A 1036 9.82 5.01 -20.50
N ASP A 1037 9.25 3.94 -19.93
CA ASP A 1037 8.99 2.66 -20.61
C ASP A 1037 10.23 2.11 -21.35
N LEU A 1038 11.39 2.22 -20.70
CA LEU A 1038 12.68 1.75 -21.22
C LEU A 1038 13.18 0.56 -20.41
N ASP A 1039 13.74 -0.43 -21.09
CA ASP A 1039 14.64 -1.40 -20.48
C ASP A 1039 16.09 -0.87 -20.53
N LEU A 1040 16.91 -1.21 -19.53
CA LEU A 1040 18.33 -0.83 -19.46
C LEU A 1040 19.09 -1.12 -20.76
N TYR A 1041 18.85 -2.27 -21.37
CA TYR A 1041 19.58 -2.71 -22.57
C TYR A 1041 19.18 -1.92 -23.82
N GLU A 1042 18.11 -1.13 -23.75
CA GLU A 1042 17.70 -0.20 -24.81
C GLU A 1042 18.44 1.12 -24.79
N ILE A 1043 19.22 1.38 -23.74
CA ILE A 1043 20.13 2.54 -23.66
C ILE A 1043 21.59 2.11 -23.55
N LEU A 1044 21.85 0.91 -23.02
CA LEU A 1044 23.21 0.42 -22.76
C LEU A 1044 24.06 0.31 -24.04
N GLY A 1045 23.41 0.02 -25.18
CA GLY A 1045 24.08 -0.01 -26.50
C GLY A 1045 24.74 1.33 -26.89
N ALA A 1046 24.34 2.45 -26.28
CA ALA A 1046 24.92 3.77 -26.51
C ALA A 1046 26.31 3.94 -25.88
N GLY A 1047 26.64 3.15 -24.85
CA GLY A 1047 27.89 3.29 -24.10
C GLY A 1047 29.12 3.00 -24.96
N ASP A 1048 30.11 3.87 -24.92
CA ASP A 1048 31.43 3.67 -25.52
C ASP A 1048 32.37 2.92 -24.57
N ILE A 1049 32.28 3.18 -23.26
CA ILE A 1049 33.14 2.60 -22.22
C ILE A 1049 32.28 2.20 -21.01
N LEU A 1050 32.62 1.08 -20.37
CA LEU A 1050 32.05 0.66 -19.09
C LEU A 1050 33.05 0.86 -17.95
N ILE A 1051 32.59 1.38 -16.82
CA ILE A 1051 33.25 1.34 -15.52
C ILE A 1051 32.44 0.37 -14.66
N THR A 1052 33.09 -0.66 -14.13
CA THR A 1052 32.45 -1.65 -13.27
C THR A 1052 33.50 -2.32 -12.38
N ASP A 1053 33.14 -3.37 -11.65
CA ASP A 1053 33.99 -4.08 -10.70
C ASP A 1053 33.92 -5.62 -10.90
N TYR A 1054 33.05 -6.31 -10.17
CA TYR A 1054 32.82 -7.76 -10.24
C TYR A 1054 31.44 -8.06 -10.84
N SER A 1055 30.85 -7.12 -11.57
CA SER A 1055 29.50 -7.22 -12.13
C SER A 1055 29.45 -8.02 -13.43
N THR A 1056 28.36 -8.76 -13.61
CA THR A 1056 28.08 -9.49 -14.86
C THR A 1056 27.80 -8.57 -16.04
N ILE A 1057 27.54 -7.28 -15.84
CA ILE A 1057 27.33 -6.31 -16.92
C ILE A 1057 28.56 -6.18 -17.86
N TYR A 1058 29.74 -6.59 -17.37
CA TYR A 1058 30.94 -6.74 -18.21
C TYR A 1058 30.73 -7.70 -19.38
N ASN A 1059 29.95 -8.78 -19.19
CA ASN A 1059 29.65 -9.74 -20.25
C ASN A 1059 29.03 -9.02 -21.47
N ASP A 1060 28.16 -8.06 -21.22
CA ASP A 1060 27.38 -7.36 -22.23
C ASP A 1060 28.24 -6.32 -23.00
N PHE A 1061 29.22 -5.69 -22.35
CA PHE A 1061 30.24 -4.86 -23.03
C PHE A 1061 31.28 -5.69 -23.77
N LEU A 1062 31.64 -6.87 -23.24
CA LEU A 1062 32.46 -7.83 -23.94
C LEU A 1062 31.79 -8.30 -25.23
N PHE A 1063 30.48 -8.59 -25.20
CA PHE A 1063 29.68 -8.93 -26.39
C PHE A 1063 29.76 -7.86 -27.48
N MET A 1064 29.68 -6.58 -27.11
CA MET A 1064 29.86 -5.45 -28.04
C MET A 1064 31.33 -5.21 -28.42
N ASN A 1065 32.28 -5.95 -27.86
CA ASN A 1065 33.73 -5.76 -27.95
C ASN A 1065 34.19 -4.33 -27.57
N LYS A 1066 33.55 -3.75 -26.54
CA LYS A 1066 33.82 -2.39 -26.08
C LYS A 1066 34.75 -2.35 -24.87
N PRO A 1067 35.56 -1.28 -24.70
CA PRO A 1067 36.44 -1.13 -23.54
C PRO A 1067 35.69 -1.13 -22.21
N THR A 1068 36.30 -1.76 -21.20
CA THR A 1068 35.81 -1.79 -19.81
C THR A 1068 36.96 -1.48 -18.84
N ILE A 1069 36.72 -0.67 -17.81
CA ILE A 1069 37.67 -0.35 -16.74
C ILE A 1069 37.13 -0.95 -15.44
N PHE A 1070 38.00 -1.65 -14.71
CA PHE A 1070 37.63 -2.39 -13.50
C PHE A 1070 38.11 -1.69 -12.23
N VAL A 1071 37.18 -1.23 -11.41
CA VAL A 1071 37.44 -0.67 -10.09
C VAL A 1071 37.51 -1.82 -9.09
N ASN A 1072 38.72 -2.19 -8.66
CA ASN A 1072 38.93 -3.37 -7.83
C ASN A 1072 39.54 -3.03 -6.45
N THR A 1073 39.15 -1.89 -5.90
CA THR A 1073 39.66 -1.29 -4.66
C THR A 1073 39.59 -2.25 -3.47
N ASP A 1074 38.57 -3.11 -3.41
CA ASP A 1074 38.30 -4.03 -2.29
C ASP A 1074 38.40 -5.51 -2.65
N ILE A 1075 39.09 -5.88 -3.72
CA ILE A 1075 39.08 -7.25 -4.28
C ILE A 1075 39.45 -8.34 -3.27
N GLU A 1076 40.38 -8.06 -2.35
CA GLU A 1076 40.76 -9.01 -1.31
C GLU A 1076 39.64 -9.22 -0.27
N GLU A 1077 38.90 -8.16 0.05
CA GLU A 1077 37.72 -8.23 0.92
C GLU A 1077 36.61 -9.01 0.18
N TYR A 1078 36.33 -8.66 -1.07
CA TYR A 1078 35.31 -9.34 -1.87
C TYR A 1078 35.62 -10.84 -2.06
N ARG A 1079 36.89 -11.20 -2.28
CA ARG A 1079 37.37 -12.60 -2.30
C ARG A 1079 37.10 -13.33 -0.99
N LYS A 1080 37.23 -12.65 0.15
CA LYS A 1080 37.04 -13.24 1.48
C LYS A 1080 35.56 -13.41 1.82
N GLU A 1081 34.76 -12.39 1.55
CA GLU A 1081 33.37 -12.30 2.01
C GLU A 1081 32.40 -13.02 1.06
N ARG A 1082 32.35 -12.64 -0.22
CA ARG A 1082 31.47 -13.26 -1.23
C ARG A 1082 32.16 -14.41 -1.97
N GLY A 1083 33.40 -14.18 -2.41
CA GLY A 1083 34.19 -15.08 -3.25
C GLY A 1083 34.06 -14.78 -4.75
N LEU A 1084 35.13 -15.07 -5.49
CA LEU A 1084 35.20 -14.99 -6.96
C LEU A 1084 35.26 -16.41 -7.54
N ILE A 1085 34.51 -16.67 -8.63
CA ILE A 1085 34.49 -18.00 -9.27
C ILE A 1085 35.53 -18.14 -10.38
N LEU A 1086 35.92 -17.02 -11.01
CA LEU A 1086 36.92 -16.99 -12.08
C LEU A 1086 38.23 -16.38 -11.57
N GLU A 1087 39.26 -17.24 -11.42
CA GLU A 1087 40.60 -16.83 -11.01
C GLU A 1087 41.66 -17.30 -12.03
N PRO A 1088 42.79 -16.57 -12.20
CA PRO A 1088 43.09 -15.28 -11.58
C PRO A 1088 42.26 -14.13 -12.18
N TYR A 1089 41.70 -13.24 -11.36
CA TYR A 1089 40.81 -12.14 -11.78
C TYR A 1089 41.34 -11.34 -12.99
N ASP A 1090 42.64 -11.02 -13.00
CA ASP A 1090 43.26 -10.22 -14.05
C ASP A 1090 43.16 -10.83 -15.45
N PHE A 1091 43.17 -12.16 -15.54
CA PHE A 1091 43.08 -12.89 -16.81
C PHE A 1091 41.68 -12.84 -17.42
N TRP A 1092 40.65 -12.85 -16.56
CA TRP A 1092 39.24 -12.94 -16.94
C TRP A 1092 38.61 -11.55 -17.18
N MET A 1093 39.20 -10.50 -16.63
CA MET A 1093 38.74 -9.12 -16.80
C MET A 1093 39.59 -8.40 -17.86
N ALA A 1094 39.10 -8.33 -19.10
CA ALA A 1094 39.80 -7.76 -20.25
C ALA A 1094 39.73 -6.23 -20.30
N GLY A 1095 40.43 -5.61 -19.34
CA GLY A 1095 40.53 -4.16 -19.20
C GLY A 1095 41.53 -3.77 -18.10
N PRO A 1096 41.86 -2.48 -17.98
CA PRO A 1096 42.70 -1.99 -16.90
C PRO A 1096 42.00 -2.08 -15.54
N LYS A 1097 42.78 -2.26 -14.48
CA LYS A 1097 42.31 -2.37 -13.09
C LYS A 1097 42.80 -1.12 -12.35
N VAL A 1098 41.89 -0.45 -11.66
CA VAL A 1098 42.16 0.82 -10.99
C VAL A 1098 41.65 0.79 -9.56
N GLN A 1099 42.35 1.48 -8.67
CA GLN A 1099 41.98 1.62 -7.25
C GLN A 1099 41.86 3.09 -6.83
N LEU A 1100 42.39 4.02 -7.63
CA LEU A 1100 42.38 5.45 -7.36
C LEU A 1100 41.65 6.20 -8.47
N GLN A 1101 41.00 7.31 -8.11
CA GLN A 1101 40.27 8.15 -9.06
C GLN A 1101 41.17 8.67 -10.19
N LYS A 1102 42.42 9.04 -9.88
CA LYS A 1102 43.38 9.49 -10.89
C LYS A 1102 43.70 8.41 -11.92
N ASP A 1103 43.90 7.16 -11.47
CA ASP A 1103 44.17 6.04 -12.37
C ASP A 1103 42.95 5.77 -13.27
N LEU A 1104 41.73 5.87 -12.72
CA LEU A 1104 40.50 5.78 -13.50
C LEU A 1104 40.45 6.84 -14.60
N GLN A 1105 40.77 8.10 -14.28
CA GLN A 1105 40.81 9.19 -15.27
C GLN A 1105 41.87 8.94 -16.35
N ASP A 1106 43.09 8.53 -15.98
CA ASP A 1106 44.17 8.24 -16.93
C ASP A 1106 43.80 7.08 -17.88
N GLU A 1107 43.16 6.04 -17.38
CA GLU A 1107 42.70 4.90 -18.18
C GLU A 1107 41.49 5.25 -19.08
N LEU A 1108 40.59 6.12 -18.62
CA LEU A 1108 39.49 6.65 -19.46
C LEU A 1108 40.02 7.38 -20.69
N ILE A 1109 41.05 8.22 -20.54
CA ILE A 1109 41.71 8.89 -21.68
C ILE A 1109 42.29 7.87 -22.66
N LYS A 1110 42.99 6.85 -22.17
CA LYS A 1110 43.57 5.80 -23.02
C LYS A 1110 42.50 5.03 -23.80
N CYS A 1111 41.42 4.62 -23.14
CA CYS A 1111 40.28 3.94 -23.79
C CYS A 1111 39.58 4.84 -24.83
N CYS A 1112 39.47 6.14 -24.57
CA CYS A 1112 38.89 7.09 -25.53
C CYS A 1112 39.77 7.32 -26.76
N VAL A 1113 41.10 7.39 -26.58
CA VAL A 1113 42.07 7.61 -27.67
C VAL A 1113 42.28 6.34 -28.49
N ASN A 1114 42.29 5.17 -27.86
CA ASN A 1114 42.53 3.90 -28.51
C ASN A 1114 41.45 2.86 -28.15
N VAL A 1115 40.47 2.69 -29.03
CA VAL A 1115 39.40 1.69 -28.88
C VAL A 1115 39.91 0.24 -28.87
N ASP A 1116 41.08 0.00 -29.46
CA ASP A 1116 41.72 -1.31 -29.49
C ASP A 1116 42.52 -1.63 -28.21
N TYR A 1117 42.58 -0.71 -27.25
CA TYR A 1117 43.20 -0.96 -25.95
C TYR A 1117 42.50 -2.15 -25.26
N TYR A 1118 43.25 -3.18 -24.86
CA TYR A 1118 42.78 -4.49 -24.37
C TYR A 1118 41.93 -5.34 -25.34
N ARG A 1119 41.97 -5.04 -26.64
CA ARG A 1119 41.14 -5.77 -27.63
C ARG A 1119 41.55 -7.23 -27.79
N GLU A 1120 42.84 -7.55 -27.76
CA GLU A 1120 43.31 -8.94 -27.88
C GLU A 1120 42.77 -9.81 -26.74
N GLU A 1121 42.74 -9.28 -25.51
CA GLU A 1121 42.16 -9.96 -24.36
C GLU A 1121 40.66 -10.13 -24.48
N ARG A 1122 39.93 -9.11 -24.98
CA ARG A 1122 38.49 -9.21 -25.23
C ARG A 1122 38.18 -10.26 -26.30
N GLU A 1123 38.86 -10.22 -27.44
CA GLU A 1123 38.67 -11.19 -28.53
C GLU A 1123 39.05 -12.61 -28.12
N ARG A 1124 40.02 -12.77 -27.21
CA ARG A 1124 40.39 -14.06 -26.62
C ARG A 1124 39.30 -14.62 -25.71
N LEU A 1125 38.60 -13.78 -24.94
CA LEU A 1125 37.56 -14.21 -24.00
C LEU A 1125 36.17 -14.32 -24.62
N LEU A 1126 35.87 -13.52 -25.65
CA LEU A 1126 34.57 -13.47 -26.31
C LEU A 1126 34.01 -14.87 -26.68
N PRO A 1127 34.75 -15.76 -27.37
CA PRO A 1127 34.23 -17.09 -27.74
C PRO A 1127 34.10 -18.06 -26.55
N VAL A 1128 34.72 -17.74 -25.40
CA VAL A 1128 34.53 -18.48 -24.15
C VAL A 1128 33.24 -18.05 -23.47
N PHE A 1129 32.91 -16.75 -23.55
CA PHE A 1129 31.73 -16.16 -22.94
C PHE A 1129 30.46 -16.41 -23.75
N PHE A 1130 30.58 -16.39 -25.08
CA PHE A 1130 29.49 -16.53 -26.02
C PHE A 1130 29.84 -17.52 -27.13
N GLU A 1131 28.99 -18.53 -27.30
CA GLU A 1131 29.11 -19.44 -28.46
C GLU A 1131 28.65 -18.78 -29.76
N SER A 1132 27.67 -17.88 -29.66
CA SER A 1132 27.19 -17.04 -30.76
C SER A 1132 27.22 -15.58 -30.34
N SER A 1133 27.91 -14.74 -31.12
CA SER A 1133 28.04 -13.29 -30.89
C SER A 1133 27.21 -12.46 -31.89
N ASP A 1134 26.07 -12.99 -32.31
CA ASP A 1134 25.12 -12.35 -33.23
C ASP A 1134 23.84 -11.88 -32.49
N ALA A 1135 23.09 -10.98 -33.11
CA ALA A 1135 21.83 -10.46 -32.59
C ALA A 1135 20.64 -11.37 -32.95
N ASN A 1136 20.72 -12.64 -32.55
CA ASN A 1136 19.72 -13.66 -32.90
C ASN A 1136 19.40 -14.60 -31.72
N SER A 1137 19.70 -14.17 -30.49
CA SER A 1137 19.49 -14.96 -29.27
C SER A 1137 18.01 -15.08 -28.91
N VAL A 1138 17.20 -14.05 -29.20
CA VAL A 1138 15.73 -14.08 -29.05
C VAL A 1138 15.14 -15.22 -29.90
N ASN A 1139 15.55 -15.31 -31.17
CA ASN A 1139 15.06 -16.32 -32.09
C ASN A 1139 15.51 -17.74 -31.70
N ARG A 1140 16.78 -17.92 -31.29
CA ARG A 1140 17.26 -19.22 -30.79
C ARG A 1140 16.49 -19.66 -29.55
N THR A 1141 16.26 -18.75 -28.61
CA THR A 1141 15.53 -19.04 -27.37
C THR A 1141 14.07 -19.37 -27.64
N TRP A 1142 13.40 -18.63 -28.54
CA TRP A 1142 12.05 -18.98 -28.97
C TRP A 1142 11.96 -20.34 -29.68
N LYS A 1143 12.98 -20.72 -30.47
CA LYS A 1143 13.06 -22.08 -31.04
C LYS A 1143 13.16 -23.17 -29.97
N VAL A 1144 13.93 -22.92 -28.90
CA VAL A 1144 14.02 -23.85 -27.77
C VAL A 1144 12.66 -23.97 -27.07
N ILE A 1145 12.00 -22.84 -26.80
CA ILE A 1145 10.64 -22.81 -26.21
C ILE A 1145 9.65 -23.58 -27.10
N ASP A 1146 9.65 -23.31 -28.41
CA ASP A 1146 8.77 -23.97 -29.39
C ASP A 1146 8.99 -25.49 -29.43
N ASN A 1147 10.26 -25.92 -29.53
CA ASN A 1147 10.62 -27.33 -29.56
C ASN A 1147 10.23 -28.05 -28.27
N ALA A 1148 10.44 -27.40 -27.11
CA ALA A 1148 10.05 -27.94 -25.81
C ALA A 1148 8.54 -28.16 -25.74
N ILE A 1149 7.75 -27.17 -26.16
CA ILE A 1149 6.30 -27.25 -26.20
C ILE A 1149 5.82 -28.32 -27.18
N SER A 1150 6.35 -28.35 -28.40
CA SER A 1150 5.96 -29.33 -29.41
C SER A 1150 6.30 -30.76 -28.99
N LYS A 1151 7.47 -30.99 -28.38
CA LYS A 1151 7.85 -32.32 -27.86
C LYS A 1151 6.94 -32.74 -26.72
N LYS A 1152 6.66 -31.86 -25.76
CA LYS A 1152 5.83 -32.16 -24.60
C LYS A 1152 4.36 -32.35 -24.96
N ASN A 1153 3.80 -31.53 -25.85
CA ASN A 1153 2.45 -31.73 -26.35
C ASN A 1153 2.29 -33.09 -27.05
N ASN A 1154 3.27 -33.53 -27.83
CA ASN A 1154 3.25 -34.87 -28.43
C ASN A 1154 3.33 -36.01 -27.38
N GLU A 1155 4.10 -35.83 -26.30
CA GLU A 1155 4.14 -36.77 -25.18
C GLU A 1155 2.78 -36.81 -24.43
N PHE A 1156 2.11 -35.66 -24.27
CA PHE A 1156 0.78 -35.57 -23.66
C PHE A 1156 -0.33 -36.17 -24.55
N GLU A 1157 -0.18 -36.12 -25.87
CA GLU A 1157 -1.12 -36.74 -26.82
C GLU A 1157 -0.89 -38.25 -27.00
N GLY A 1158 0.35 -38.75 -26.86
CA GLY A 1158 0.68 -40.17 -26.95
C GLY A 1158 0.31 -41.03 -25.73
N LEU A 1159 -0.18 -40.39 -24.64
CA LEU A 1159 -0.61 -41.02 -23.39
C LEU A 1159 -2.16 -41.02 -23.19
N ASN A 1160 -2.94 -40.63 -24.21
CA ASN A 1160 -4.41 -40.75 -24.22
C ASN A 1160 -4.90 -41.93 -25.05
#